data_AF-A0A6M8EZS2-F1
#
_entry.id   AF-A0A6M8EZS2-F1
#
_cell.length_a   1.000
_cell.length_b   1.000
_cell.length_c   1.000
_cell.angle_alpha   90.00
_cell.angle_beta   90.00
_cell.angle_gamma   90.00
#
_symmetry.space_group_name_H-M   'P 1'
#
loop_
_entity.id
_entity.type
_entity.pdbx_description
1 polymer ?
#
loop_
_entity_poly.entity_id
_entity_poly.type
_entity_poly.pdbx_seq_one_letter_code
_entity_poly.pdbx_strand_id
1 'polypeptide(L)'
;MYKYLLLLLLLCNTLFANILINLTNEEKEFIKNNPVINVGAETNWPPFDYVENGKYKGIAKDYLEIIEKKTGLKFNYIYGYKWNDLLQMAFNKKIDLLPILSKTPNREKNLIFTSNSYTTIRDYFYSINKTYKTLNDLNDKSIVIEKGYIYEDFIKNNYPKVKIIIVNNSLEAIDLVITRKAEGLISNVPLIEYITKKNNISTLSPTFVVNTENNLYMAFRNDYPILKSIVDKALDNIDQLEKNEISSKWIDSYRTVNEFTPKEKEFIENHKTLIVANEIGWVPYDYFENETAKGYVVDYVKLILSKTGMDPIFVSDNWSNLLEKFSNNEIDIFPAIGFNEEREKKFNYTQSYINQELSIITKKSKFDLINIDDLAGKKLAMVKNWNSTKRLKENYPKIDIIEFETLDEVFESVEKNTSDATIQNTLIANYYINKSYFNSLKILTKVNIKNFDTKLYMGVSKDLEVLPEILNKAINKVSLIELETLDKKWFNSEKSVVFSKEEQDFINNKTVNIAFTSNWSPISFTEKDKSYGLGYDFWKYIVDKADLKTKIIVKENFADGLNSIENKTSDIIVATSKTKDREKYAIFSDTYYKAPIGIATLQDKNYIPDASYLVGKKVGVGKNYTAYKLLEKAFPNIDFVFVNNIEEGLSLLSNNKIYALVDNLPVLTYNIQKYAYSNIKISGTTGIDLDLQVMIRDDYKVLQSIINKVLETMDPNDKNLIYNKWLKLEYSQTFDFSILWKYFLPLILIIFIILYKNRQLLNYQRKLKSTKDELENTLKTFRSLVNLTIEGIIIVSDDKIIYHNNEFLKIFDINEKKLLNNSFYDLFDINNIISIRDIIKNKDSQTYEIIGLKDFKVKFPILIKSKKVIFENKLSIILSIIDMSEIKNKENLLIQQSKMASLGEMIGNIAHQWRQPLSLISTAASGMKIQKEFNQLDDETFNSTLNSITNTTMFLSQTIDDFQNYLKEDKDKKEFDVNSSINKILTIIKSSFINHSINVILDLEKDLFINNYENELNQALLNILNNAKDALVETNKENRFIHIKSYKTNKEIIIEIIDNAGGVKEEIIDKIFEPYFTTKHKSQGTGLGLYMTHKIITSSMNGDIKITNTKHTFNDKTFDKCALVKITFPLS
;
A
#
# COMPACT_ATOMS: atom_id res chain seq x y z
N MET A 1 14.70 52.72 50.38
CA MET A 1 15.70 51.85 49.70
C MET A 1 15.08 50.65 48.96
N TYR A 2 13.89 50.16 49.35
CA TYR A 2 13.21 49.05 48.64
C TYR A 2 12.28 49.44 47.47
N LYS A 3 11.99 50.73 47.26
CA LYS A 3 11.06 51.21 46.21
C LYS A 3 11.72 51.48 44.84
N TYR A 4 13.05 51.63 44.78
CA TYR A 4 13.78 51.84 43.53
C TYR A 4 14.39 50.56 42.94
N LEU A 5 14.55 49.50 43.75
CA LEU A 5 15.05 48.20 43.26
C LEU A 5 13.98 47.44 42.47
N LEU A 6 12.69 47.61 42.81
CA LEU A 6 11.59 46.98 42.08
C LEU A 6 11.32 47.64 40.72
N LEU A 7 11.67 48.93 40.57
CA LEU A 7 11.53 49.64 39.30
C LEU A 7 12.65 49.30 38.30
N LEU A 8 13.84 48.93 38.80
CA LEU A 8 14.95 48.49 37.97
C LEU A 8 14.79 47.04 37.48
N LEU A 9 14.13 46.18 38.26
CA LEU A 9 13.86 44.79 37.89
C LEU A 9 12.67 44.63 36.92
N LEU A 10 11.80 45.64 36.80
CA LEU A 10 10.70 45.68 35.82
C LEU A 10 11.12 46.25 34.44
N LEU A 11 12.35 46.75 34.30
CA LEU A 11 12.87 47.33 33.05
C LEU A 11 13.85 46.41 32.28
N CYS A 12 14.12 45.19 32.77
CA CYS A 12 15.10 44.27 32.14
C CYS A 12 14.50 43.05 31.41
N ASN A 13 13.19 43.00 31.13
CA ASN A 13 12.56 41.90 30.38
C ASN A 13 11.99 42.30 29.01
N THR A 14 12.60 43.26 28.33
CA THR A 14 12.38 43.48 26.90
C THR A 14 13.69 43.85 26.21
N LEU A 15 14.56 42.87 26.03
CA LEU A 15 15.68 42.93 25.09
C LEU A 15 16.02 41.52 24.59
N PHE A 16 15.00 40.81 24.09
CA PHE A 16 15.26 40.00 22.91
C PHE A 16 15.20 40.97 21.74
N ALA A 17 16.37 41.39 21.28
CA ALA A 17 16.50 42.11 20.03
C ALA A 17 15.86 41.25 18.93
N ASN A 18 14.66 41.62 18.47
CA ASN A 18 14.26 41.25 17.12
C ASN A 18 15.34 41.84 16.22
N ILE A 19 16.16 40.99 15.61
CA ILE A 19 17.03 41.40 14.52
C ILE A 19 16.11 41.95 13.44
N LEU A 20 15.96 43.28 13.43
CA LEU A 20 15.21 43.99 12.41
C LEU A 20 16.01 43.85 11.12
N ILE A 21 15.50 43.05 10.18
CA ILE A 21 16.06 42.97 8.83
C ILE A 21 16.16 44.39 8.28
N ASN A 22 17.34 44.78 7.81
CA ASN A 22 17.58 46.11 7.27
C ASN A 22 17.00 46.23 5.85
N LEU A 23 15.72 46.60 5.78
CA LEU A 23 15.00 46.85 4.54
C LEU A 23 15.20 48.30 4.05
N THR A 24 15.42 48.48 2.75
CA THR A 24 15.49 49.80 2.11
C THR A 24 14.14 50.50 2.11
N ASN A 25 14.11 51.81 1.83
CA ASN A 25 12.85 52.54 1.75
C ASN A 25 11.94 52.00 0.63
N GLU A 26 12.52 51.63 -0.52
CA GLU A 26 11.79 51.02 -1.64
C GLU A 26 11.19 49.66 -1.26
N GLU A 27 11.91 48.84 -0.49
CA GLU A 27 11.42 47.53 -0.01
C GLU A 27 10.27 47.69 1.01
N LYS A 28 10.38 48.67 1.92
CA LYS A 28 9.31 49.00 2.87
C LYS A 28 8.07 49.51 2.16
N GLU A 29 8.26 50.35 1.15
CA GLU A 29 7.17 50.85 0.31
C GLU A 29 6.54 49.73 -0.51
N PHE A 30 7.34 48.80 -1.02
CA PHE A 30 6.85 47.60 -1.74
C PHE A 30 5.95 46.74 -0.84
N ILE A 31 6.36 46.46 0.40
CA ILE A 31 5.55 45.69 1.37
C ILE A 31 4.22 46.40 1.66
N LYS A 32 4.25 47.74 1.76
CA LYS A 32 3.04 48.55 1.98
C LYS A 32 2.09 48.52 0.78
N ASN A 33 2.64 48.58 -0.44
CA ASN A 33 1.86 48.65 -1.68
C ASN A 33 1.42 47.27 -2.21
N ASN A 34 2.12 46.19 -1.81
CA ASN A 34 1.82 44.82 -2.19
C ASN A 34 1.58 43.98 -0.92
N PRO A 35 0.43 44.19 -0.24
CA PRO A 35 0.21 43.63 1.09
C PRO A 35 0.09 42.10 1.11
N VAL A 36 -0.14 41.46 -0.05
CA VAL A 36 -0.33 40.01 -0.18
C VAL A 36 0.40 39.50 -1.41
N ILE A 37 1.28 38.52 -1.24
CA ILE A 37 2.04 37.85 -2.28
C ILE A 37 1.40 36.49 -2.59
N ASN A 38 1.09 36.20 -3.85
CA ASN A 38 0.51 34.92 -4.24
C ASN A 38 1.60 33.86 -4.40
N VAL A 39 1.55 32.84 -3.53
CA VAL A 39 2.50 31.73 -3.50
C VAL A 39 1.86 30.49 -4.11
N GLY A 40 2.46 29.94 -5.15
CA GLY A 40 2.05 28.65 -5.70
C GLY A 40 2.58 27.51 -4.85
N ALA A 41 1.71 26.79 -4.16
CA ALA A 41 2.08 25.65 -3.32
C ALA A 41 1.74 24.34 -4.05
N GLU A 42 2.71 23.43 -4.14
CA GLU A 42 2.50 22.10 -4.68
C GLU A 42 1.61 21.26 -3.73
N THR A 43 0.90 20.30 -4.30
CA THR A 43 -0.04 19.44 -3.57
C THR A 43 0.57 18.11 -3.14
N ASN A 44 1.53 17.57 -3.92
CA ASN A 44 1.96 16.18 -3.80
C ASN A 44 3.48 15.98 -3.58
N TRP A 45 4.19 16.93 -2.96
CA TRP A 45 5.64 16.80 -2.74
C TRP A 45 6.08 16.81 -1.25
N PRO A 46 5.57 15.88 -0.41
CA PRO A 46 5.99 15.80 0.99
C PRO A 46 7.43 15.27 1.15
N PRO A 47 8.18 15.69 2.19
CA PRO A 47 7.83 16.70 3.19
C PRO A 47 8.15 18.15 2.76
N PHE A 48 8.46 18.40 1.48
CA PHE A 48 8.98 19.68 1.00
C PHE A 48 7.89 20.75 0.78
N ASP A 49 6.88 20.44 -0.03
CA ASP A 49 5.80 21.36 -0.43
C ASP A 49 4.55 20.54 -0.81
N TYR A 50 3.57 20.47 0.09
CA TYR A 50 2.38 19.64 -0.10
C TYR A 50 1.16 20.15 0.67
N VAL A 51 -0.01 19.68 0.27
CA VAL A 51 -1.28 20.02 0.93
C VAL A 51 -1.88 18.75 1.53
N GLU A 52 -2.17 18.79 2.83
CA GLU A 52 -2.80 17.68 3.53
C GLU A 52 -4.00 18.18 4.33
N ASN A 53 -5.17 17.57 4.11
CA ASN A 53 -6.43 17.95 4.75
C ASN A 53 -6.78 19.44 4.53
N GLY A 54 -6.53 19.95 3.32
CA GLY A 54 -6.76 21.35 2.95
C GLY A 54 -5.81 22.36 3.62
N LYS A 55 -4.75 21.89 4.28
CA LYS A 55 -3.72 22.74 4.91
C LYS A 55 -2.40 22.59 4.16
N TYR A 56 -1.84 23.71 3.72
CA TYR A 56 -0.50 23.77 3.17
C TYR A 56 0.54 23.49 4.26
N LYS A 57 1.42 22.52 4.01
CA LYS A 57 2.46 22.05 4.93
C LYS A 57 3.77 21.80 4.18
N GLY A 58 4.84 21.68 4.95
CA GLY A 58 6.15 21.25 4.48
C GLY A 58 7.25 22.22 4.82
N ILE A 59 8.46 21.86 4.43
CA ILE A 59 9.67 22.66 4.65
C ILE A 59 9.51 24.06 4.04
N ALA A 60 9.02 24.13 2.80
CA ALA A 60 8.81 25.39 2.11
C ALA A 60 7.83 26.31 2.87
N LYS A 61 6.79 25.74 3.48
CA LYS A 61 5.82 26.47 4.31
C LYS A 61 6.48 27.05 5.57
N ASP A 62 7.28 26.26 6.28
CA ASP A 62 7.95 26.73 7.50
C ASP A 62 8.93 27.88 7.20
N TYR A 63 9.68 27.82 6.10
CA TYR A 63 10.52 28.93 5.66
C TYR A 63 9.69 30.19 5.34
N LEU A 64 8.53 30.05 4.68
CA LEU A 64 7.65 31.19 4.42
C LEU A 64 7.09 31.81 5.70
N GLU A 65 6.81 31.02 6.75
CA GLU A 65 6.35 31.55 8.05
C GLU A 65 7.43 32.37 8.75
N ILE A 66 8.68 31.91 8.69
CA ILE A 66 9.82 32.68 9.20
C ILE A 66 10.00 33.98 8.40
N ILE A 67 9.92 33.91 7.07
CA ILE A 67 9.98 35.10 6.21
C ILE A 67 8.84 36.07 6.54
N GLU A 68 7.62 35.57 6.74
CA GLU A 68 6.45 36.37 7.14
C GLU A 68 6.72 37.11 8.46
N LYS A 69 7.25 36.39 9.46
CA LYS A 69 7.57 36.91 10.80
C LYS A 69 8.69 37.96 10.77
N LYS A 70 9.73 37.76 9.95
CA LYS A 70 10.90 38.66 9.92
C LYS A 70 10.71 39.87 9.00
N THR A 71 9.89 39.78 7.95
CA THR A 71 9.72 40.84 6.94
C THR A 71 8.39 41.60 7.04
N GLY A 72 7.34 40.96 7.56
CA GLY A 72 5.98 41.52 7.56
C GLY A 72 5.21 41.35 6.25
N LEU A 73 5.78 40.68 5.23
CA LEU A 73 5.03 40.22 4.06
C LEU A 73 3.83 39.37 4.48
N LYS A 74 2.78 39.27 3.65
CA LYS A 74 1.73 38.26 3.81
C LYS A 74 1.65 37.38 2.58
N PHE A 75 1.45 36.08 2.79
CA PHE A 75 1.39 35.10 1.71
C PHE A 75 -0.03 34.54 1.57
N ASN A 76 -0.54 34.57 0.34
CA ASN A 76 -1.76 33.87 -0.05
C ASN A 76 -1.37 32.62 -0.83
N TYR A 77 -1.76 31.45 -0.33
CA TYR A 77 -1.34 30.16 -0.90
C TYR A 77 -2.34 29.69 -1.95
N ILE A 78 -1.88 29.53 -3.19
CA ILE A 78 -2.61 28.99 -4.33
C ILE A 78 -2.18 27.54 -4.52
N TYR A 79 -3.10 26.60 -4.31
CA TYR A 79 -2.90 25.17 -4.49
C TYR A 79 -4.13 24.53 -5.16
N GLY A 80 -4.07 23.24 -5.48
CA GLY A 80 -5.13 22.51 -6.19
C GLY A 80 -4.94 22.43 -7.71
N TYR A 81 -3.77 22.84 -8.21
CA TYR A 81 -3.34 22.69 -9.60
C TYR A 81 -2.22 21.66 -9.69
N LYS A 82 -2.03 21.04 -10.86
CA LYS A 82 -0.88 20.14 -11.08
C LYS A 82 0.41 20.97 -11.13
N TRP A 83 1.54 20.35 -10.78
CA TRP A 83 2.86 21.00 -10.82
C TRP A 83 3.13 21.78 -12.11
N ASN A 84 2.91 21.15 -13.27
CA ASN A 84 3.13 21.78 -14.55
C ASN A 84 2.21 23.01 -14.78
N ASP A 85 0.99 22.98 -14.25
CA ASP A 85 0.06 24.10 -14.34
C ASP A 85 0.50 25.26 -13.43
N LEU A 86 0.98 24.97 -12.21
CA LEU A 86 1.57 25.97 -11.31
C LEU A 86 2.79 26.65 -11.95
N LEU A 87 3.67 25.88 -12.57
CA LEU A 87 4.84 26.43 -13.27
C LEU A 87 4.43 27.34 -14.43
N GLN A 88 3.42 26.93 -15.23
CA GLN A 88 2.89 27.76 -16.31
C GLN A 88 2.17 29.00 -15.78
N MET A 89 1.47 28.91 -14.65
CA MET A 89 0.85 30.06 -13.99
C MET A 89 1.91 31.07 -13.51
N ALA A 90 3.05 30.60 -12.99
CA ALA A 90 4.18 31.46 -12.64
C ALA A 90 4.79 32.13 -13.88
N PHE A 91 5.02 31.39 -14.98
CA PHE A 91 5.49 31.97 -16.24
C PHE A 91 4.52 33.02 -16.81
N ASN A 92 3.22 32.79 -16.68
CA ASN A 92 2.17 33.73 -17.09
C ASN A 92 1.85 34.81 -16.04
N LYS A 93 2.69 34.95 -15.02
CA LYS A 93 2.61 35.99 -13.98
C LYS A 93 1.34 35.96 -13.12
N LYS A 94 0.65 34.82 -13.04
CA LYS A 94 -0.52 34.60 -12.15
C LYS A 94 -0.11 34.19 -10.73
N ILE A 95 1.13 33.77 -10.55
CA ILE A 95 1.76 33.43 -9.26
C ILE A 95 2.99 34.31 -9.12
N ASP A 96 3.16 34.91 -7.95
CA ASP A 96 4.23 35.86 -7.68
C ASP A 96 5.49 35.16 -7.17
N LEU A 97 5.32 34.04 -6.46
CA LEU A 97 6.38 33.27 -5.82
C LEU A 97 6.11 31.75 -5.90
N LEU A 98 7.09 30.97 -6.35
CA LEU A 98 7.16 29.53 -6.15
C LEU A 98 8.18 29.25 -5.04
N PRO A 99 7.77 28.59 -3.95
CA PRO A 99 8.56 28.60 -2.72
C PRO A 99 9.69 27.58 -2.75
N ILE A 100 9.63 26.58 -3.62
CA ILE A 100 10.69 25.59 -3.74
C ILE A 100 10.81 25.14 -5.20
N LEU A 101 11.98 25.37 -5.79
CA LEU A 101 12.20 25.08 -7.21
C LEU A 101 13.67 24.86 -7.53
N SER A 102 13.98 23.81 -8.29
CA SER A 102 15.31 23.62 -8.87
C SER A 102 15.54 24.61 -10.01
N LYS A 103 16.72 25.24 -10.00
CA LYS A 103 17.15 26.21 -11.00
C LYS A 103 17.58 25.50 -12.29
N THR A 104 17.05 25.90 -13.45
CA THR A 104 17.43 25.36 -14.77
C THR A 104 17.52 26.46 -15.81
N PRO A 105 18.34 26.31 -16.88
CA PRO A 105 18.50 27.33 -17.91
C PRO A 105 17.17 27.75 -18.58
N ASN A 106 16.21 26.83 -18.71
CA ASN A 106 14.91 27.13 -19.30
C ASN A 106 14.02 27.96 -18.35
N ARG A 107 14.07 27.68 -17.04
CA ARG A 107 13.26 28.41 -16.04
C ARG A 107 13.79 29.82 -15.81
N GLU A 108 15.11 30.02 -15.87
CA GLU A 108 15.75 31.34 -15.73
C GLU A 108 15.36 32.35 -16.82
N LYS A 109 14.83 31.89 -17.96
CA LYS A 109 14.31 32.80 -18.99
C LYS A 109 13.08 33.58 -18.55
N ASN A 110 12.28 33.02 -17.63
CA ASN A 110 10.98 33.56 -17.24
C ASN A 110 10.88 33.93 -15.75
N LEU A 111 11.77 33.37 -14.91
CA LEU A 111 11.76 33.56 -13.46
C LEU A 111 13.12 34.05 -12.96
N ILE A 112 13.11 34.82 -11.87
CA ILE A 112 14.30 35.17 -11.09
C ILE A 112 14.33 34.32 -9.82
N PHE A 113 15.52 34.00 -9.31
CA PHE A 113 15.70 33.10 -8.17
C PHE A 113 16.39 33.80 -7.01
N THR A 114 16.26 33.26 -5.80
CA THR A 114 17.08 33.68 -4.65
C THR A 114 18.57 33.58 -4.97
N SER A 115 19.38 34.40 -4.32
CA SER A 115 20.84 34.46 -4.58
C SER A 115 21.54 33.15 -4.20
N ASN A 116 21.10 32.56 -3.09
CA ASN A 116 21.62 31.29 -2.57
C ASN A 116 20.49 30.25 -2.53
N SER A 117 20.86 28.98 -2.67
CA SER A 117 19.96 27.87 -2.34
C SER A 117 19.80 27.79 -0.84
N TYR A 118 18.57 27.64 -0.36
CA TYR A 118 18.31 27.52 1.07
C TYR A 118 18.22 26.07 1.53
N THR A 119 18.14 25.11 0.59
CA THR A 119 18.24 23.67 0.85
C THR A 119 18.74 22.91 -0.39
N THR A 120 19.27 21.70 -0.18
CA THR A 120 19.79 20.82 -1.23
C THR A 120 19.23 19.41 -1.02
N ILE A 121 18.83 18.76 -2.11
CA ILE A 121 18.34 17.38 -2.10
C ILE A 121 19.39 16.49 -2.76
N ARG A 122 19.59 15.29 -2.18
CA ARG A 122 20.30 14.20 -2.85
C ARG A 122 19.30 13.20 -3.42
N ASP A 123 19.48 12.93 -4.70
CA ASP A 123 18.65 11.99 -5.44
C ASP A 123 19.29 10.59 -5.45
N TYR A 124 18.45 9.57 -5.37
CA TYR A 124 18.83 8.16 -5.38
C TYR A 124 18.01 7.43 -6.43
N PHE A 125 18.62 6.38 -6.98
CA PHE A 125 17.89 5.38 -7.74
C PHE A 125 17.29 4.35 -6.78
N TYR A 126 16.00 4.09 -6.93
CA TYR A 126 15.25 3.12 -6.14
C TYR A 126 14.82 1.94 -7.00
N SER A 127 15.03 0.74 -6.51
CA SER A 127 14.63 -0.50 -7.19
C SER A 127 14.25 -1.58 -6.17
N ILE A 128 13.51 -2.58 -6.63
CA ILE A 128 13.36 -3.85 -5.90
C ILE A 128 14.64 -4.68 -6.02
N ASN A 129 15.40 -4.50 -7.11
CA ASN A 129 16.62 -5.23 -7.38
C ASN A 129 17.86 -4.44 -6.92
N LYS A 130 18.55 -4.96 -5.89
CA LYS A 130 19.73 -4.33 -5.28
C LYS A 130 21.03 -4.49 -6.11
N THR A 131 20.99 -5.12 -7.28
CA THR A 131 22.20 -5.40 -8.07
C THR A 131 22.72 -4.21 -8.89
N TYR A 132 21.90 -3.18 -9.12
CA TYR A 132 22.31 -2.01 -9.91
C TYR A 132 23.27 -1.12 -9.12
N LYS A 133 24.38 -0.67 -9.73
CA LYS A 133 25.36 0.18 -9.05
C LYS A 133 25.51 1.55 -9.70
N THR A 134 25.16 1.67 -10.97
CA THR A 134 25.25 2.92 -11.74
C THR A 134 24.10 3.06 -12.74
N LEU A 135 23.85 4.29 -13.23
CA LEU A 135 22.87 4.52 -14.31
C LEU A 135 23.25 3.81 -15.62
N ASN A 136 24.52 3.49 -15.85
CA ASN A 136 24.95 2.74 -17.05
C ASN A 136 24.45 1.29 -17.05
N ASP A 137 24.18 0.71 -15.88
CA ASP A 137 23.63 -0.64 -15.73
C ASP A 137 22.18 -0.73 -16.21
N LEU A 138 21.56 0.42 -16.51
CA LEU A 138 20.17 0.58 -16.91
C LEU A 138 20.02 0.84 -18.43
N ASN A 139 21.08 0.65 -19.22
CA ASN A 139 20.96 0.70 -20.67
C ASN A 139 19.92 -0.31 -21.18
N ASP A 140 19.05 0.14 -22.09
CA ASP A 140 17.92 -0.59 -22.67
C ASP A 140 16.78 -0.96 -21.70
N LYS A 141 16.93 -0.59 -20.43
CA LYS A 141 15.96 -0.79 -19.34
C LYS A 141 15.09 0.43 -19.11
N SER A 142 13.90 0.23 -18.55
CA SER A 142 12.93 1.28 -18.29
C SER A 142 13.02 1.79 -16.85
N ILE A 143 13.23 3.10 -16.70
CA ILE A 143 13.12 3.81 -15.42
C ILE A 143 11.91 4.74 -15.42
N VAL A 144 11.36 5.00 -14.24
CA VAL A 144 10.22 5.90 -14.08
C VAL A 144 10.68 7.27 -13.59
N ILE A 145 10.14 8.32 -14.21
CA ILE A 145 10.40 9.72 -13.88
C ILE A 145 9.07 10.48 -13.86
N GLU A 146 8.92 11.39 -12.90
CA GLU A 146 7.74 12.27 -12.83
C GLU A 146 7.83 13.43 -13.83
N LYS A 147 6.70 13.74 -14.47
CA LYS A 147 6.60 14.77 -15.51
C LYS A 147 6.96 16.16 -14.95
N GLY A 148 7.88 16.86 -15.61
CA GLY A 148 8.27 18.24 -15.28
C GLY A 148 9.33 18.38 -14.17
N TYR A 149 9.88 17.25 -13.69
CA TYR A 149 11.06 17.20 -12.82
C TYR A 149 12.35 17.22 -13.64
N ILE A 150 13.47 17.59 -12.99
CA ILE A 150 14.76 17.87 -13.67
C ILE A 150 15.44 16.63 -14.29
N TYR A 151 14.99 15.43 -13.93
CA TYR A 151 15.66 14.18 -14.33
C TYR A 151 15.51 13.89 -15.83
N GLU A 152 14.44 14.36 -16.47
CA GLU A 152 14.15 14.05 -17.87
C GLU A 152 15.27 14.55 -18.80
N ASP A 153 15.68 15.81 -18.67
CA ASP A 153 16.75 16.39 -19.50
C ASP A 153 18.12 15.79 -19.14
N PHE A 154 18.38 15.55 -17.85
CA PHE A 154 19.63 14.95 -17.39
C PHE A 154 19.84 13.54 -17.97
N ILE A 155 18.81 12.69 -17.90
CA ILE A 155 18.89 11.31 -18.42
C ILE A 155 18.93 11.30 -19.95
N LYS A 156 18.11 12.11 -20.64
CA LYS A 156 18.13 12.19 -22.11
C LYS A 156 19.49 12.63 -22.67
N ASN A 157 20.14 13.58 -22.01
CA ASN A 157 21.41 14.13 -22.48
C ASN A 157 22.61 13.23 -22.16
N ASN A 158 22.63 12.60 -20.97
CA ASN A 158 23.79 11.84 -20.50
C ASN A 158 23.66 10.32 -20.67
N TYR A 159 22.43 9.79 -20.74
CA TYR A 159 22.14 8.34 -20.78
C TYR A 159 21.04 8.00 -21.81
N PRO A 160 21.25 8.29 -23.12
CA PRO A 160 20.20 8.21 -24.15
C PRO A 160 19.68 6.78 -24.42
N LYS A 161 20.39 5.74 -23.94
CA LYS A 161 19.98 4.34 -24.07
C LYS A 161 19.03 3.87 -22.96
N VAL A 162 18.84 4.66 -21.91
CA VAL A 162 17.89 4.36 -20.84
C VAL A 162 16.49 4.75 -21.30
N LYS A 163 15.51 3.85 -21.18
CA LYS A 163 14.12 4.12 -21.55
C LYS A 163 13.42 4.83 -20.38
N ILE A 164 12.77 5.96 -20.66
CA ILE A 164 12.08 6.75 -19.64
C ILE A 164 10.57 6.52 -19.75
N ILE A 165 9.93 6.14 -18.65
CA ILE A 165 8.48 6.13 -18.48
C ILE A 165 8.10 7.37 -17.68
N ILE A 166 7.24 8.22 -18.26
CA ILE A 166 6.81 9.46 -17.63
C ILE A 166 5.47 9.23 -16.92
N VAL A 167 5.39 9.59 -15.65
CA VAL A 167 4.18 9.48 -14.80
C VAL A 167 3.77 10.83 -14.22
N ASN A 168 2.55 10.91 -13.68
CA ASN A 168 2.00 12.18 -13.19
C ASN A 168 2.23 12.43 -11.68
N ASN A 169 2.58 11.39 -10.91
CA ASN A 169 2.82 11.51 -9.47
C ASN A 169 3.72 10.37 -8.95
N SER A 170 4.29 10.56 -7.76
CA SER A 170 5.22 9.61 -7.13
C SER A 170 4.61 8.25 -6.78
N LEU A 171 3.31 8.19 -6.47
CA LEU A 171 2.63 6.92 -6.18
C LEU A 171 2.52 6.03 -7.41
N GLU A 172 2.17 6.62 -8.56
CA GLU A 172 2.20 5.95 -9.86
C GLU A 172 3.62 5.46 -10.20
N ALA A 173 4.65 6.25 -9.89
CA ALA A 173 6.04 5.84 -10.09
C ALA A 173 6.40 4.60 -9.26
N ILE A 174 6.02 4.60 -7.99
CA ILE A 174 6.27 3.48 -7.06
C ILE A 174 5.51 2.23 -7.50
N ASP A 175 4.23 2.35 -7.90
CA ASP A 175 3.41 1.23 -8.37
C ASP A 175 4.05 0.53 -9.59
N LEU A 176 4.53 1.29 -10.57
CA LEU A 176 5.18 0.73 -11.76
C LEU A 176 6.46 -0.05 -11.42
N VAL A 177 7.22 0.40 -10.41
CA VAL A 177 8.42 -0.32 -9.96
C VAL A 177 8.02 -1.57 -9.17
N ILE A 178 7.09 -1.46 -8.21
CA ILE A 178 6.62 -2.59 -7.38
C ILE A 178 6.01 -3.70 -8.24
N THR A 179 5.22 -3.33 -9.26
CA THR A 179 4.60 -4.27 -10.21
C THR A 179 5.56 -4.78 -11.29
N ARG A 180 6.86 -4.45 -11.19
CA ARG A 180 7.93 -4.83 -12.14
C ARG A 180 7.68 -4.41 -13.59
N LYS A 181 6.89 -3.35 -13.80
CA LYS A 181 6.72 -2.70 -15.11
C LYS A 181 7.87 -1.73 -15.44
N ALA A 182 8.65 -1.35 -14.44
CA ALA A 182 9.89 -0.60 -14.57
C ALA A 182 10.95 -1.14 -13.61
N GLU A 183 12.22 -0.95 -13.97
CA GLU A 183 13.37 -1.45 -13.19
C GLU A 183 13.66 -0.60 -11.96
N GLY A 184 13.24 0.66 -11.97
CA GLY A 184 13.39 1.55 -10.84
C GLY A 184 12.92 2.96 -11.14
N LEU A 185 13.03 3.83 -10.13
CA LEU A 185 12.66 5.24 -10.21
C LEU A 185 13.76 6.11 -9.61
N ILE A 186 13.89 7.35 -10.08
CA ILE A 186 14.80 8.33 -9.48
C ILE A 186 13.98 9.26 -8.61
N SER A 187 14.33 9.35 -7.33
CA SER A 187 13.65 10.21 -6.36
C SER A 187 14.57 10.48 -5.18
N ASN A 188 14.08 11.18 -4.15
CA ASN A 188 14.85 11.50 -2.96
C ASN A 188 14.34 10.72 -1.72
N VAL A 189 15.24 10.55 -0.75
CA VAL A 189 14.98 9.76 0.47
C VAL A 189 13.77 10.27 1.26
N PRO A 190 13.64 11.57 1.58
CA PRO A 190 12.51 12.04 2.39
C PRO A 190 11.14 11.79 1.74
N LEU A 191 11.04 11.95 0.42
CA LEU A 191 9.79 11.72 -0.32
C LEU A 191 9.40 10.23 -0.34
N ILE A 192 10.34 9.35 -0.68
CA ILE A 192 10.06 7.91 -0.76
C ILE A 192 9.73 7.34 0.61
N GLU A 193 10.47 7.70 1.67
CA GLU A 193 10.19 7.24 3.02
C GLU A 193 8.83 7.74 3.54
N TYR A 194 8.50 9.01 3.30
CA TYR A 194 7.18 9.54 3.66
C TYR A 194 6.05 8.76 2.99
N ILE A 195 6.14 8.54 1.67
CA ILE A 195 5.09 7.85 0.91
C ILE A 195 5.01 6.37 1.29
N THR A 196 6.15 5.70 1.39
CA THR A 196 6.20 4.27 1.73
C THR A 196 5.69 4.00 3.15
N LYS A 197 6.05 4.84 4.13
CA LYS A 197 5.52 4.75 5.51
C LYS A 197 4.02 5.03 5.56
N LYS A 198 3.54 6.07 4.86
CA LYS A 198 2.11 6.41 4.81
C LYS A 198 1.25 5.30 4.20
N ASN A 199 1.82 4.52 3.30
CA ASN A 199 1.12 3.47 2.55
C ASN A 199 1.56 2.03 2.93
N ASN A 200 2.36 1.85 3.99
CA ASN A 200 2.90 0.55 4.44
C ASN A 200 3.62 -0.26 3.35
N ILE A 201 4.45 0.39 2.53
CA ILE A 201 5.23 -0.23 1.45
C ILE A 201 6.64 -0.53 1.95
N SER A 202 7.12 -1.77 1.87
CA SER A 202 8.46 -2.18 2.35
C SER A 202 9.39 -2.73 1.25
N THR A 203 8.93 -2.80 0.00
CA THR A 203 9.61 -3.49 -1.11
C THR A 203 10.60 -2.63 -1.89
N LEU A 204 10.64 -1.33 -1.66
CA LEU A 204 11.49 -0.39 -2.40
C LEU A 204 12.73 -0.04 -1.56
N SER A 205 13.92 -0.09 -2.15
CA SER A 205 15.17 0.28 -1.47
C SER A 205 16.00 1.23 -2.34
N PRO A 206 16.73 2.19 -1.74
CA PRO A 206 17.70 2.99 -2.45
C PRO A 206 18.91 2.11 -2.84
N THR A 207 19.38 2.24 -4.07
CA THR A 207 20.48 1.42 -4.60
C THR A 207 21.78 2.20 -4.75
N PHE A 208 21.75 3.38 -5.39
CA PHE A 208 22.92 4.24 -5.55
C PHE A 208 22.51 5.72 -5.70
N VAL A 209 23.46 6.63 -5.44
CA VAL A 209 23.26 8.09 -5.56
C VAL A 209 23.26 8.49 -7.05
N VAL A 210 22.29 9.31 -7.45
CA VAL A 210 22.28 9.95 -8.76
C VAL A 210 22.88 11.34 -8.59
N ASN A 211 24.00 11.62 -9.28
CA ASN A 211 24.72 12.90 -9.20
C ASN A 211 23.99 14.01 -9.99
N THR A 212 22.79 14.36 -9.54
CA THR A 212 22.10 15.59 -9.92
C THR A 212 22.34 16.62 -8.82
N GLU A 213 23.05 17.71 -9.13
CA GLU A 213 23.18 18.84 -8.19
C GLU A 213 21.82 19.54 -8.02
N ASN A 214 20.96 18.99 -7.17
CA ASN A 214 19.58 19.43 -7.01
C ASN A 214 19.45 20.45 -5.86
N ASN A 215 20.00 21.63 -6.11
CA ASN A 215 19.88 22.79 -5.23
C ASN A 215 18.50 23.45 -5.41
N LEU A 216 17.85 23.77 -4.30
CA LEU A 216 16.50 24.34 -4.30
C LEU A 216 16.50 25.81 -3.87
N TYR A 217 15.71 26.58 -4.60
CA TYR A 217 15.62 28.03 -4.52
C TYR A 217 14.16 28.45 -4.39
N MET A 218 13.91 29.68 -3.92
CA MET A 218 12.62 30.33 -4.17
C MET A 218 12.70 31.05 -5.52
N ALA A 219 11.62 30.97 -6.30
CA ALA A 219 11.55 31.57 -7.62
C ALA A 219 10.44 32.61 -7.67
N PHE A 220 10.69 33.72 -8.34
CA PHE A 220 9.80 34.87 -8.42
C PHE A 220 9.59 35.25 -9.88
N ARG A 221 8.50 35.98 -10.09
CA ARG A 221 8.26 36.72 -11.33
C ARG A 221 9.44 37.61 -11.69
N ASN A 222 9.83 37.62 -12.97
CA ASN A 222 10.99 38.37 -13.45
C ASN A 222 10.88 39.90 -13.29
N ASP A 223 9.68 40.44 -13.13
CA ASP A 223 9.41 41.85 -12.87
C ASP A 223 9.31 42.20 -11.37
N TYR A 224 9.59 41.26 -10.46
CA TYR A 224 9.57 41.43 -8.99
C TYR A 224 10.97 41.34 -8.33
N PRO A 225 11.99 42.09 -8.78
CA PRO A 225 13.34 42.03 -8.19
C PRO A 225 13.38 42.54 -6.75
N ILE A 226 12.48 43.46 -6.37
CA ILE A 226 12.37 43.97 -5.00
C ILE A 226 11.89 42.88 -4.04
N LEU A 227 10.89 42.07 -4.42
CA LEU A 227 10.45 40.92 -3.61
C LEU A 227 11.58 39.91 -3.41
N LYS A 228 12.32 39.61 -4.47
CA LYS A 228 13.51 38.75 -4.41
C LYS A 228 14.55 39.29 -3.43
N SER A 229 14.82 40.60 -3.44
CA SER A 229 15.74 41.26 -2.50
C SER A 229 15.27 41.12 -1.04
N ILE A 230 13.98 41.34 -0.77
CA ILE A 230 13.40 41.20 0.58
C ILE A 230 13.55 39.76 1.09
N VAL A 231 13.24 38.77 0.26
CA VAL A 231 13.32 37.35 0.63
C VAL A 231 14.77 36.89 0.81
N ASP A 232 15.71 37.35 -0.02
CA ASP A 232 17.13 37.07 0.19
C ASP A 232 17.61 37.57 1.56
N LYS A 233 17.30 38.83 1.89
CA LYS A 233 17.65 39.41 3.20
C LYS A 233 17.01 38.63 4.35
N ALA A 234 15.81 38.11 4.16
CA ALA A 234 15.15 37.26 5.15
C ALA A 234 15.87 35.93 5.34
N LEU A 235 16.17 35.23 4.24
CA LEU A 235 16.87 33.94 4.25
C LEU A 235 18.29 34.04 4.84
N ASP A 236 19.01 35.13 4.55
CA ASP A 236 20.34 35.41 5.10
C ASP A 236 20.31 35.68 6.61
N ASN A 237 19.15 36.10 7.16
CA ASN A 237 18.92 36.34 8.59
C ASN A 237 18.19 35.19 9.30
N ILE A 238 18.02 34.03 8.66
CA ILE A 238 17.57 32.80 9.34
C ILE A 238 18.80 32.12 9.95
N ASP A 239 18.80 31.97 11.27
CA ASP A 239 19.93 31.39 11.97
C ASP A 239 20.02 29.86 11.77
N GLN A 240 21.15 29.28 12.17
CA GLN A 240 21.37 27.85 11.98
C GLN A 240 20.47 26.98 12.89
N LEU A 241 20.02 27.49 14.04
CA LEU A 241 19.13 26.76 14.95
C LEU A 241 17.72 26.67 14.35
N GLU A 242 17.17 27.77 13.81
CA GLU A 242 15.92 27.83 13.06
C GLU A 242 15.95 26.85 11.85
N LYS A 243 17.08 26.82 11.12
CA LYS A 243 17.28 25.86 10.02
C LYS A 243 17.30 24.41 10.52
N ASN A 244 17.95 24.15 11.65
CA ASN A 244 18.03 22.82 12.25
C ASN A 244 16.66 22.37 12.81
N GLU A 245 15.85 23.26 13.38
CA GLU A 245 14.49 22.97 13.84
C GLU A 245 13.56 22.59 12.68
N ILE A 246 13.62 23.31 11.56
CA ILE A 246 12.88 22.94 10.35
C ILE A 246 13.38 21.58 9.84
N SER A 247 14.70 21.37 9.80
CA SER A 247 15.29 20.11 9.38
C SER A 247 14.90 18.97 10.32
N SER A 248 14.87 19.14 11.64
CA SER A 248 14.51 18.10 12.61
C SER A 248 13.03 17.75 12.60
N LYS A 249 12.18 18.74 12.33
CA LYS A 249 10.75 18.54 12.15
C LYS A 249 10.41 17.71 10.91
N TRP A 250 11.17 17.85 9.81
CA TRP A 250 10.80 17.30 8.50
C TRP A 250 11.76 16.25 7.90
N ILE A 251 13.05 16.29 8.25
CA ILE A 251 14.15 15.52 7.60
C ILE A 251 14.94 14.66 8.60
N ASP A 252 15.17 15.12 9.83
CA ASP A 252 16.27 14.64 10.69
C ASP A 252 15.99 13.35 11.47
N SER A 253 15.35 12.39 10.82
CA SER A 253 15.54 10.98 11.18
C SER A 253 16.83 10.39 10.58
N TYR A 254 17.51 11.06 9.62
CA TYR A 254 18.59 10.41 8.86
C TYR A 254 19.75 11.30 8.33
N ARG A 255 20.30 12.25 9.10
CA ARG A 255 21.67 12.74 8.82
C ARG A 255 22.73 11.94 9.56
N THR A 256 23.38 11.04 8.82
CA THR A 256 24.67 10.43 9.18
C THR A 256 25.82 11.40 8.95
N VAL A 257 26.68 11.62 9.96
CA VAL A 257 28.13 11.41 9.83
C VAL A 257 28.66 10.89 11.17
N ASN A 258 28.99 9.61 11.20
CA ASN A 258 30.17 9.05 11.86
C ASN A 258 30.30 7.63 11.31
N GLU A 259 31.11 7.49 10.26
CA GLU A 259 31.47 6.17 9.74
C GLU A 259 32.28 5.40 10.78
N PHE A 260 32.14 4.07 10.75
CA PHE A 260 33.01 3.21 11.53
C PHE A 260 34.43 3.28 10.96
N THR A 261 35.44 3.40 11.82
CA THR A 261 36.85 3.36 11.39
C THR A 261 37.19 1.97 10.83
N PRO A 262 38.25 1.81 10.02
CA PRO A 262 38.64 0.49 9.53
C PRO A 262 38.83 -0.55 10.65
N LYS A 263 39.42 -0.15 11.77
CA LYS A 263 39.60 -0.98 12.97
C LYS A 263 38.25 -1.42 13.57
N GLU A 264 37.27 -0.52 13.61
CA GLU A 264 35.93 -0.83 14.10
C GLU A 264 35.16 -1.75 13.16
N LYS A 265 35.31 -1.58 11.83
CA LYS A 265 34.67 -2.47 10.84
C LYS A 265 35.21 -3.89 10.95
N GLU A 266 36.53 -4.04 11.06
CA GLU A 266 37.18 -5.34 11.28
C GLU A 266 36.71 -5.98 12.60
N PHE A 267 36.60 -5.19 13.67
CA PHE A 267 36.06 -5.67 14.95
C PHE A 267 34.63 -6.22 14.80
N ILE A 268 33.73 -5.49 14.13
CA ILE A 268 32.33 -5.88 13.89
C ILE A 268 32.23 -7.12 13.00
N GLU A 269 33.16 -7.32 12.06
CA GLU A 269 33.22 -8.52 11.23
C GLU A 269 33.63 -9.75 12.03
N ASN A 270 34.58 -9.59 12.96
CA ASN A 270 35.08 -10.68 13.81
C ASN A 270 34.17 -11.00 15.02
N HIS A 271 33.34 -10.05 15.47
CA HIS A 271 32.49 -10.19 16.66
C HIS A 271 31.00 -10.03 16.30
N LYS A 272 30.48 -10.91 15.45
CA LYS A 272 29.07 -10.87 15.03
C LYS A 272 28.08 -11.11 16.17
N THR A 273 28.48 -11.84 17.19
CA THR A 273 27.66 -12.12 18.37
C THR A 273 28.38 -11.64 19.62
N LEU A 274 27.63 -11.00 20.53
CA LEU A 274 28.15 -10.53 21.82
C LEU A 274 27.36 -11.15 22.97
N ILE A 275 28.04 -11.61 24.00
CA ILE A 275 27.44 -12.15 25.22
C ILE A 275 27.04 -10.99 26.13
N VAL A 276 25.75 -10.91 26.46
CA VAL A 276 25.15 -9.80 27.19
C VAL A 276 24.54 -10.30 28.49
N ALA A 277 24.85 -9.65 29.61
CA ALA A 277 24.23 -9.96 30.90
C ALA A 277 22.73 -9.62 30.89
N ASN A 278 21.89 -10.42 31.55
CA ASN A 278 20.47 -10.13 31.79
C ASN A 278 20.13 -10.47 33.24
N GLU A 279 19.80 -9.46 34.06
CA GLU A 279 19.35 -9.73 35.42
C GLU A 279 18.02 -10.48 35.41
N ILE A 280 17.80 -11.40 36.36
CA ILE A 280 16.55 -12.18 36.41
C ILE A 280 15.38 -11.42 37.05
N GLY A 281 15.64 -10.39 37.86
CA GLY A 281 14.65 -9.80 38.77
C GLY A 281 14.47 -8.28 38.73
N TRP A 282 15.10 -7.55 37.79
CA TRP A 282 15.08 -6.09 37.79
C TRP A 282 13.97 -5.49 36.90
N VAL A 283 12.73 -5.87 37.17
CA VAL A 283 11.55 -5.43 36.40
C VAL A 283 11.28 -3.92 36.58
N PRO A 284 11.03 -3.12 35.51
CA PRO A 284 10.92 -3.48 34.09
C PRO A 284 12.21 -3.28 33.26
N TYR A 285 13.37 -3.07 33.89
CA TYR A 285 14.65 -2.81 33.21
C TYR A 285 15.19 -4.05 32.51
N ASP A 286 15.46 -5.13 33.24
CA ASP A 286 15.82 -6.45 32.70
C ASP A 286 15.40 -7.55 33.69
N TYR A 287 14.76 -8.58 33.14
CA TYR A 287 14.23 -9.71 33.90
C TYR A 287 14.13 -10.93 32.99
N PHE A 288 13.97 -12.10 33.60
CA PHE A 288 13.84 -13.36 32.88
C PHE A 288 12.45 -13.94 33.07
N GLU A 289 11.72 -14.12 31.97
CA GLU A 289 10.35 -14.64 31.99
C GLU A 289 10.09 -15.50 30.76
N ASN A 290 9.46 -16.66 30.95
CA ASN A 290 9.15 -17.64 29.90
C ASN A 290 10.37 -18.00 29.05
N GLU A 291 11.48 -18.33 29.69
CA GLU A 291 12.76 -18.70 29.04
C GLU A 291 13.39 -17.61 28.15
N THR A 292 12.96 -16.35 28.32
CA THR A 292 13.46 -15.23 27.51
C THR A 292 13.86 -14.04 28.35
N ALA A 293 14.99 -13.41 27.98
CA ALA A 293 15.39 -12.10 28.49
C ALA A 293 14.40 -11.04 28.00
N LYS A 294 13.84 -10.27 28.93
CA LYS A 294 12.86 -9.21 28.68
C LYS A 294 13.20 -7.98 29.51
N GLY A 295 12.79 -6.82 29.02
CA GLY A 295 12.92 -5.56 29.74
C GLY A 295 13.33 -4.40 28.84
N TYR A 296 13.18 -3.19 29.37
CA TYR A 296 13.55 -1.96 28.68
C TYR A 296 15.01 -1.98 28.21
N VAL A 297 15.92 -2.41 29.08
CA VAL A 297 17.36 -2.46 28.81
C VAL A 297 17.67 -3.53 27.78
N VAL A 298 17.01 -4.70 27.87
CA VAL A 298 17.15 -5.78 26.90
C VAL A 298 16.80 -5.31 25.49
N ASP A 299 15.68 -4.61 25.34
CA ASP A 299 15.24 -4.09 24.05
C ASP A 299 16.09 -2.90 23.58
N TYR A 300 16.59 -2.06 24.49
CA TYR A 300 17.53 -1.00 24.17
C TYR A 300 18.84 -1.58 23.60
N VAL A 301 19.39 -2.63 24.22
CA VAL A 301 20.60 -3.31 23.74
C VAL A 301 20.39 -3.92 22.36
N LYS A 302 19.26 -4.60 22.13
CA LYS A 302 18.90 -5.13 20.80
C LYS A 302 18.85 -4.02 19.76
N LEU A 303 18.24 -2.88 20.11
CA LEU A 303 18.14 -1.73 19.22
C LEU A 303 19.52 -1.18 18.84
N ILE A 304 20.44 -0.99 19.79
CA ILE A 304 21.77 -0.45 19.45
C ILE A 304 22.63 -1.44 18.68
N LEU A 305 22.58 -2.74 19.00
CA LEU A 305 23.37 -3.75 18.30
C LEU A 305 22.86 -3.97 16.87
N SER A 306 21.55 -3.80 16.64
CA SER A 306 21.00 -3.79 15.28
C SER A 306 21.59 -2.65 14.41
N LYS A 307 21.98 -1.52 15.03
CA LYS A 307 22.62 -0.37 14.35
C LYS A 307 24.10 -0.59 14.05
N THR A 308 24.72 -1.62 14.61
CA THR A 308 26.11 -2.01 14.34
C THR A 308 26.21 -3.26 13.47
N GLY A 309 25.13 -4.05 13.35
CA GLY A 309 25.12 -5.32 12.63
C GLY A 309 25.72 -6.48 13.45
N MET A 310 25.60 -6.40 14.78
CA MET A 310 25.96 -7.44 15.74
C MET A 310 24.69 -7.93 16.46
N ASP A 311 24.70 -9.15 16.97
CA ASP A 311 23.55 -9.78 17.62
C ASP A 311 23.85 -10.12 19.11
N PRO A 312 22.94 -9.81 20.05
CA PRO A 312 23.13 -10.16 21.46
C PRO A 312 22.76 -11.62 21.76
N ILE A 313 23.56 -12.27 22.61
CA ILE A 313 23.24 -13.54 23.28
C ILE A 313 23.11 -13.24 24.77
N PHE A 314 21.90 -13.33 25.31
CA PHE A 314 21.64 -12.99 26.72
C PHE A 314 21.95 -14.16 27.66
N VAL A 315 22.78 -13.90 28.67
CA VAL A 315 23.05 -14.82 29.80
C VAL A 315 22.30 -14.30 31.02
N SER A 316 21.36 -15.09 31.52
CA SER A 316 20.50 -14.71 32.64
C SER A 316 20.94 -15.34 33.94
N ASP A 317 21.18 -14.54 34.98
CA ASP A 317 21.57 -14.99 36.33
C ASP A 317 21.25 -13.88 37.35
N ASN A 318 21.57 -14.09 38.63
CA ASN A 318 21.51 -13.02 39.62
C ASN A 318 22.69 -12.04 39.49
N TRP A 319 22.50 -10.81 39.99
CA TRP A 319 23.47 -9.73 39.85
C TRP A 319 24.89 -10.09 40.29
N SER A 320 25.02 -10.77 41.43
CA SER A 320 26.31 -11.16 41.98
C SER A 320 27.06 -12.12 41.05
N ASN A 321 26.36 -13.14 40.55
CA ASN A 321 26.92 -14.12 39.61
C ASN A 321 27.24 -13.49 38.25
N LEU A 322 26.37 -12.61 37.73
CA LEU A 322 26.62 -11.88 36.49
C LEU A 322 27.86 -11.00 36.61
N LEU A 323 28.04 -10.31 37.74
CA LEU A 323 29.20 -9.45 37.98
C LEU A 323 30.50 -10.26 38.11
N GLU A 324 30.43 -11.46 38.69
CA GLU A 324 31.56 -12.40 38.76
C GLU A 324 31.94 -12.91 37.35
N LYS A 325 30.97 -13.41 36.58
CA LYS A 325 31.17 -13.84 35.18
C LYS A 325 31.72 -12.70 34.31
N PHE A 326 31.22 -11.49 34.50
CA PHE A 326 31.72 -10.30 33.81
C PHE A 326 33.16 -9.93 34.23
N SER A 327 33.51 -10.14 35.51
CA SER A 327 34.89 -9.96 35.99
C SER A 327 35.87 -11.01 35.47
N ASN A 328 35.37 -12.18 35.09
CA ASN A 328 36.14 -13.29 34.51
C ASN A 328 36.15 -13.26 32.96
N ASN A 329 35.66 -12.18 32.34
CA ASN A 329 35.55 -12.01 30.89
C ASN A 329 34.68 -13.06 30.18
N GLU A 330 33.72 -13.68 30.88
CA GLU A 330 32.72 -14.60 30.28
C GLU A 330 31.54 -13.85 29.65
N ILE A 331 31.41 -12.55 29.93
CA ILE A 331 30.35 -11.67 29.43
C ILE A 331 31.02 -10.46 28.76
N ASP A 332 30.57 -10.09 27.56
CA ASP A 332 31.12 -8.97 26.80
C ASP A 332 30.52 -7.63 27.22
N ILE A 333 29.20 -7.60 27.43
CA ILE A 333 28.44 -6.39 27.77
C ILE A 333 27.62 -6.62 29.05
N PHE A 334 27.80 -5.71 30.02
CA PHE A 334 26.91 -5.53 31.15
C PHE A 334 25.96 -4.35 30.86
N PRO A 335 24.67 -4.58 30.55
CA PRO A 335 23.83 -3.54 29.95
C PRO A 335 23.63 -2.30 30.81
N ALA A 336 23.36 -2.44 32.10
CA ALA A 336 23.00 -1.33 32.96
C ALA A 336 23.76 -1.42 34.27
N ILE A 337 24.81 -0.62 34.41
CA ILE A 337 25.66 -0.59 35.60
C ILE A 337 26.01 0.85 35.97
N GLY A 338 25.99 1.15 37.27
CA GLY A 338 26.45 2.44 37.80
C GLY A 338 27.98 2.54 37.80
N PHE A 339 28.50 3.74 37.57
CA PHE A 339 29.94 3.98 37.56
C PHE A 339 30.56 3.75 38.94
N ASN A 340 31.76 3.17 38.95
CA ASN A 340 32.55 2.93 40.17
C ASN A 340 34.04 2.93 39.81
N GLU A 341 34.85 3.73 40.50
CA GLU A 341 36.30 3.89 40.26
C GLU A 341 37.09 2.58 40.39
N GLU A 342 36.71 1.67 41.28
CA GLU A 342 37.36 0.36 41.40
C GLU A 342 37.00 -0.55 40.23
N ARG A 343 35.78 -0.43 39.69
CA ARG A 343 35.32 -1.19 38.52
C ARG A 343 35.89 -0.65 37.22
N GLU A 344 36.14 0.65 37.10
CA GLU A 344 36.81 1.25 35.93
C GLU A 344 38.21 0.69 35.69
N LYS A 345 38.90 0.26 36.76
CA LYS A 345 40.18 -0.46 36.64
C LYS A 345 40.04 -1.81 35.95
N LYS A 346 38.84 -2.42 35.98
CA LYS A 346 38.55 -3.76 35.47
C LYS A 346 37.67 -3.78 34.23
N PHE A 347 36.91 -2.72 33.95
CA PHE A 347 35.94 -2.66 32.84
C PHE A 347 36.12 -1.38 32.03
N ASN A 348 35.61 -1.38 30.81
CA ASN A 348 35.39 -0.16 30.03
C ASN A 348 33.92 0.27 30.14
N TYR A 349 33.64 1.56 29.95
CA TYR A 349 32.27 2.10 30.02
C TYR A 349 31.93 2.85 28.74
N THR A 350 30.66 2.76 28.33
CA THR A 350 30.09 3.67 27.32
C THR A 350 29.78 5.04 27.92
N GLN A 351 29.25 5.96 27.12
CA GLN A 351 28.51 7.10 27.64
C GLN A 351 27.24 6.64 28.36
N SER A 352 26.76 7.45 29.30
CA SER A 352 25.48 7.21 30.00
C SER A 352 24.34 7.25 28.99
N TYR A 353 23.43 6.28 29.08
CA TYR A 353 22.26 6.21 28.19
C TYR A 353 20.94 6.12 28.95
N ILE A 354 20.98 5.85 30.25
CA ILE A 354 19.84 5.93 31.16
C ILE A 354 20.22 6.82 32.35
N ASN A 355 19.30 7.71 32.75
CA ASN A 355 19.38 8.44 34.00
C ASN A 355 18.21 8.02 34.90
N GLN A 356 18.51 7.54 36.09
CA GLN A 356 17.53 7.03 37.04
C GLN A 356 16.98 8.16 37.92
N GLU A 357 15.67 8.19 38.09
CA GLU A 357 15.03 9.06 39.07
C GLU A 357 14.55 8.20 40.24
N LEU A 358 14.92 8.56 41.47
CA LEU A 358 14.46 7.87 42.68
C LEU A 358 13.28 8.63 43.28
N SER A 359 12.27 7.90 43.75
CA SER A 359 11.10 8.47 44.43
C SER A 359 10.76 7.70 45.70
N ILE A 360 10.08 8.38 46.63
CA ILE A 360 9.48 7.75 47.82
C ILE A 360 8.10 7.19 47.46
N ILE A 361 7.85 5.94 47.85
CA ILE A 361 6.58 5.24 47.69
C ILE A 361 6.03 4.92 49.07
N THR A 362 4.74 5.20 49.30
CA THR A 362 4.03 4.88 50.53
C THR A 362 2.58 4.51 50.25
N LYS A 363 1.84 4.11 51.27
CA LYS A 363 0.40 3.82 51.17
C LYS A 363 -0.40 5.11 50.96
N LYS A 364 -1.45 5.08 50.13
CA LYS A 364 -2.32 6.24 49.86
C LYS A 364 -2.93 6.84 51.13
N SER A 365 -3.23 6.00 52.12
CA SER A 365 -3.81 6.38 53.41
C SER A 365 -2.83 7.01 54.40
N LYS A 366 -1.53 7.15 54.08
CA LYS A 366 -0.52 7.77 54.94
C LYS A 366 -0.21 9.22 54.59
N PHE A 367 0.39 9.90 55.58
CA PHE A 367 0.88 11.28 55.59
C PHE A 367 1.73 11.61 54.36
N ASP A 368 1.75 12.89 53.97
CA ASP A 368 2.62 13.37 52.91
C ASP A 368 4.02 13.67 53.48
N LEU A 369 5.05 13.06 52.87
CA LEU A 369 6.46 13.32 53.15
C LEU A 369 7.01 14.22 52.04
N ILE A 370 7.80 15.23 52.42
CA ILE A 370 8.28 16.26 51.50
C ILE A 370 9.71 15.95 51.04
N ASN A 371 10.52 15.33 51.89
CA ASN A 371 11.92 15.02 51.59
C ASN A 371 12.38 13.72 52.29
N ILE A 372 13.64 13.33 52.03
CA ILE A 372 14.23 12.10 52.59
C ILE A 372 14.46 12.16 54.11
N ASP A 373 14.65 13.36 54.69
CA ASP A 373 14.90 13.53 56.12
C ASP A 373 13.62 13.27 56.95
N ASP A 374 12.44 13.42 56.34
CA ASP A 374 11.14 13.09 56.96
C ASP A 374 10.97 11.58 57.24
N LEU A 375 11.87 10.73 56.70
CA LEU A 375 11.91 9.29 56.96
C LEU A 375 12.68 8.92 58.24
N ALA A 376 13.24 9.89 58.97
CA ALA A 376 13.91 9.63 60.24
C ALA A 376 12.96 8.94 61.24
N GLY A 377 13.37 7.80 61.79
CA GLY A 377 12.57 6.97 62.70
C GLY A 377 11.46 6.15 62.02
N LYS A 378 11.37 6.15 60.68
CA LYS A 378 10.43 5.33 59.90
C LYS A 378 11.09 4.07 59.39
N LYS A 379 10.27 3.03 59.19
CA LYS A 379 10.65 1.74 58.60
C LYS A 379 10.69 1.85 57.08
N LEU A 380 11.88 1.84 56.49
CA LEU A 380 12.08 1.90 55.04
C LEU A 380 12.40 0.51 54.48
N ALA A 381 11.52 -0.02 53.64
CA ALA A 381 11.76 -1.27 52.93
C ALA A 381 12.73 -1.05 51.76
N MET A 382 13.80 -1.84 51.69
CA MET A 382 14.80 -1.78 50.63
C MET A 382 15.26 -3.18 50.21
N VAL A 383 15.73 -3.33 48.98
CA VAL A 383 16.32 -4.61 48.53
C VAL A 383 17.73 -4.74 49.11
N LYS A 384 18.06 -5.93 49.61
CA LYS A 384 19.35 -6.26 50.20
C LYS A 384 20.47 -6.13 49.16
N ASN A 385 21.67 -5.76 49.61
CA ASN A 385 22.90 -5.63 48.79
C ASN A 385 22.85 -4.61 47.64
N TRP A 386 21.75 -3.90 47.43
CA TRP A 386 21.69 -2.81 46.45
C TRP A 386 22.54 -1.61 46.88
N ASN A 387 23.17 -0.94 45.91
CA ASN A 387 24.01 0.23 46.19
C ASN A 387 23.22 1.37 46.84
N SER A 388 21.95 1.56 46.44
CA SER A 388 21.05 2.53 47.08
C SER A 388 20.84 2.22 48.56
N THR A 389 20.62 0.95 48.92
CA THR A 389 20.49 0.48 50.30
C THR A 389 21.74 0.75 51.12
N LYS A 390 22.92 0.45 50.57
CA LYS A 390 24.22 0.75 51.21
C LYS A 390 24.39 2.26 51.46
N ARG A 391 24.12 3.09 50.44
CA ARG A 391 24.23 4.56 50.56
C ARG A 391 23.21 5.16 51.52
N LEU A 392 22.02 4.59 51.63
CA LEU A 392 21.02 5.02 52.61
C LEU A 392 21.48 4.73 54.04
N LYS A 393 22.02 3.53 54.30
CA LYS A 393 22.60 3.18 55.61
C LYS A 393 23.77 4.08 56.01
N GLU A 394 24.66 4.39 55.07
CA GLU A 394 25.84 5.24 55.32
C GLU A 394 25.47 6.71 55.58
N ASN A 395 24.54 7.27 54.79
CA ASN A 395 24.26 8.71 54.82
C ASN A 395 23.07 9.10 55.71
N TYR A 396 22.15 8.17 56.00
CA TYR A 396 20.90 8.44 56.74
C TYR A 396 20.68 7.44 57.89
N PRO A 397 21.57 7.40 58.90
CA PRO A 397 21.55 6.40 59.97
C PRO A 397 20.33 6.47 60.90
N LYS A 398 19.51 7.52 60.78
CA LYS A 398 18.27 7.69 61.55
C LYS A 398 17.07 6.98 60.93
N ILE A 399 17.19 6.47 59.70
CA ILE A 399 16.12 5.70 59.03
C ILE A 399 16.27 4.22 59.41
N ASP A 400 15.17 3.59 59.82
CA ASP A 400 15.14 2.16 60.16
C ASP A 400 14.98 1.33 58.88
N ILE A 401 16.08 0.84 58.30
CA ILE A 401 16.07 0.15 57.01
C ILE A 401 15.82 -1.36 57.21
N ILE A 402 14.75 -1.85 56.61
CA ILE A 402 14.39 -3.27 56.56
C ILE A 402 14.76 -3.82 55.18
N GLU A 403 15.64 -4.81 55.15
CA GLU A 403 16.13 -5.43 53.91
C GLU A 403 15.32 -6.66 53.52
N PHE A 404 14.97 -6.73 52.24
CA PHE A 404 14.24 -7.84 51.60
C PHE A 404 15.07 -8.43 50.46
N GLU A 405 14.81 -9.69 50.07
CA GLU A 405 15.57 -10.33 49.00
C GLU A 405 15.04 -9.93 47.61
N THR A 406 13.75 -9.59 47.50
CA THR A 406 13.10 -9.27 46.22
C THR A 406 12.32 -7.95 46.23
N LEU A 407 12.10 -7.36 45.05
CA LEU A 407 11.27 -6.15 44.90
C LEU A 407 9.79 -6.43 45.27
N ASP A 408 9.27 -7.63 44.96
CA ASP A 408 7.92 -8.03 45.32
C ASP A 408 7.69 -7.93 46.83
N GLU A 409 8.62 -8.46 47.63
CA GLU A 409 8.59 -8.38 49.11
C GLU A 409 8.64 -6.93 49.61
N VAL A 410 9.43 -6.07 48.96
CA VAL A 410 9.51 -4.64 49.31
C VAL A 410 8.15 -3.95 49.12
N PHE A 411 7.53 -4.09 47.95
CA PHE A 411 6.24 -3.45 47.68
C PHE A 411 5.11 -4.06 48.51
N GLU A 412 5.12 -5.37 48.71
CA GLU A 412 4.16 -6.07 49.57
C GLU A 412 4.27 -5.59 51.04
N SER A 413 5.48 -5.38 51.55
CA SER A 413 5.68 -4.86 52.91
C SER A 413 5.12 -3.45 53.11
N VAL A 414 5.26 -2.58 52.11
CA VAL A 414 4.70 -1.23 52.14
C VAL A 414 3.17 -1.26 52.03
N GLU A 415 2.61 -2.15 51.20
CA GLU A 415 1.16 -2.35 51.08
C GLU A 415 0.56 -2.86 52.40
N LYS A 416 1.17 -3.89 53.01
CA LYS A 416 0.71 -4.51 54.27
C LYS A 416 0.96 -3.67 55.51
N ASN A 417 1.53 -2.46 55.37
CA ASN A 417 1.93 -1.57 56.47
C ASN A 417 3.00 -2.16 57.42
N THR A 418 3.76 -3.20 57.02
CA THR A 418 4.91 -3.68 57.79
C THR A 418 6.12 -2.76 57.66
N SER A 419 6.20 -2.02 56.55
CA SER A 419 7.11 -0.89 56.35
C SER A 419 6.32 0.40 56.06
N ASP A 420 6.90 1.55 56.43
CA ASP A 420 6.27 2.86 56.25
C ASP A 420 6.36 3.37 54.80
N ALA A 421 7.49 3.09 54.14
CA ALA A 421 7.77 3.54 52.79
C ALA A 421 8.85 2.65 52.12
N THR A 422 9.09 2.89 50.84
CA THR A 422 10.30 2.44 50.13
C THR A 422 10.84 3.58 49.25
N ILE A 423 12.14 3.59 48.96
CA ILE A 423 12.73 4.46 47.93
C ILE A 423 13.11 3.57 46.75
N GLN A 424 12.46 3.77 45.62
CA GLN A 424 12.73 3.03 44.40
C GLN A 424 12.88 3.96 43.21
N ASN A 425 13.45 3.43 42.14
CA ASN A 425 13.38 4.08 40.85
C ASN A 425 11.91 4.35 40.49
N THR A 426 11.60 5.57 40.04
CA THR A 426 10.24 6.02 39.69
C THR A 426 9.58 5.10 38.67
N LEU A 427 10.34 4.53 37.74
CA LEU A 427 9.83 3.60 36.73
C LEU A 427 9.46 2.25 37.34
N ILE A 428 10.29 1.73 38.25
CA ILE A 428 9.97 0.51 39.02
C ILE A 428 8.71 0.75 39.85
N ALA A 429 8.64 1.88 40.55
CA ALA A 429 7.47 2.28 41.33
C ALA A 429 6.19 2.32 40.48
N ASN A 430 6.22 2.99 39.33
CA ASN A 430 5.07 3.05 38.42
C ASN A 430 4.66 1.66 37.93
N TYR A 431 5.61 0.79 37.58
CA TYR A 431 5.31 -0.58 37.14
C TYR A 431 4.56 -1.36 38.22
N TYR A 432 5.10 -1.42 39.44
CA TYR A 432 4.50 -2.19 40.54
C TYR A 432 3.17 -1.60 41.00
N ILE A 433 3.07 -0.27 41.08
CA ILE A 433 1.82 0.42 41.43
C ILE A 433 0.75 0.10 40.38
N ASN A 434 1.03 0.28 39.10
CA ASN A 434 0.02 0.06 38.06
C ASN A 434 -0.36 -1.41 37.90
N LYS A 435 0.59 -2.34 38.09
CA LYS A 435 0.35 -3.79 37.94
C LYS A 435 -0.52 -4.35 39.06
N SER A 436 -0.23 -4.02 40.31
CA SER A 436 -0.80 -4.74 41.46
C SER A 436 -1.31 -3.84 42.60
N TYR A 437 -0.90 -2.58 42.66
CA TYR A 437 -1.08 -1.73 43.85
C TYR A 437 -1.73 -0.36 43.58
N PHE A 438 -2.44 -0.22 42.45
CA PHE A 438 -2.95 1.07 41.95
C PHE A 438 -3.88 1.75 42.95
N ASN A 439 -4.64 0.97 43.73
CA ASN A 439 -5.58 1.47 44.73
C ASN A 439 -4.97 1.66 46.13
N SER A 440 -3.78 1.10 46.40
CA SER A 440 -3.20 1.05 47.75
C SER A 440 -1.97 1.94 47.91
N LEU A 441 -1.12 2.07 46.88
CA LEU A 441 0.16 2.79 46.97
C LEU A 441 0.15 4.10 46.15
N LYS A 442 0.99 5.06 46.55
CA LYS A 442 1.25 6.33 45.84
C LYS A 442 2.75 6.65 45.80
N ILE A 443 3.17 7.35 44.75
CA ILE A 443 4.46 8.02 44.66
C ILE A 443 4.31 9.43 45.24
N LEU A 444 5.20 9.84 46.14
CA LEU A 444 5.14 11.15 46.78
C LEU A 444 5.99 12.21 46.08
N THR A 445 7.32 12.05 46.15
CA THR A 445 8.28 13.02 45.63
C THR A 445 9.54 12.34 45.15
N LYS A 446 10.26 13.01 44.25
CA LYS A 446 11.59 12.62 43.81
C LYS A 446 12.62 12.94 44.91
N VAL A 447 13.56 12.05 45.10
CA VAL A 447 14.61 12.18 46.12
C VAL A 447 15.98 11.93 45.52
N ASN A 448 16.98 12.64 46.04
CA ASN A 448 18.38 12.41 45.73
C ASN A 448 19.06 11.83 46.96
N ILE A 449 19.65 10.64 46.81
CA ILE A 449 20.48 10.04 47.85
C ILE A 449 21.88 10.65 47.72
N LYS A 450 22.42 11.16 48.84
CA LYS A 450 23.77 11.72 48.87
C LYS A 450 24.81 10.69 48.38
N ASN A 451 25.73 11.11 47.51
CA ASN A 451 26.79 10.27 46.93
C ASN A 451 26.28 9.01 46.18
N PHE A 452 25.11 9.09 45.57
CA PHE A 452 24.57 8.07 44.68
C PHE A 452 24.58 8.61 43.25
N ASP A 453 25.27 7.90 42.34
CA ASP A 453 25.23 8.21 40.90
C ASP A 453 23.95 7.66 40.30
N THR A 454 23.15 8.55 39.69
CA THR A 454 21.89 8.19 39.03
C THR A 454 22.09 7.75 37.59
N LYS A 455 23.28 7.94 37.02
CA LYS A 455 23.58 7.58 35.64
C LYS A 455 23.90 6.09 35.53
N LEU A 456 23.34 5.47 34.50
CA LEU A 456 23.67 4.10 34.12
C LEU A 456 24.36 4.08 32.76
N TYR A 457 25.36 3.21 32.69
CA TYR A 457 26.26 3.02 31.58
C TYR A 457 26.21 1.56 31.15
N MET A 458 26.65 1.26 29.93
CA MET A 458 26.99 -0.12 29.56
C MET A 458 28.42 -0.38 29.99
N GLY A 459 28.61 -1.40 30.80
CA GLY A 459 29.92 -1.97 31.09
C GLY A 459 30.35 -2.84 29.91
N VAL A 460 31.59 -2.72 29.50
CA VAL A 460 32.20 -3.55 28.45
C VAL A 460 33.43 -4.25 29.03
N SER A 461 33.61 -5.53 28.68
CA SER A 461 34.79 -6.31 29.07
C SER A 461 36.08 -5.56 28.70
N LYS A 462 37.10 -5.64 29.57
CA LYS A 462 38.33 -4.83 29.41
C LYS A 462 39.06 -5.15 28.11
N ASP A 463 39.01 -6.40 27.70
CA ASP A 463 39.70 -6.93 26.52
C ASP A 463 39.12 -6.36 25.21
N LEU A 464 37.91 -5.79 25.24
CA LEU A 464 37.21 -5.24 24.09
C LEU A 464 37.32 -3.71 24.01
N GLU A 465 38.54 -3.18 23.96
CA GLU A 465 38.80 -1.72 24.01
C GLU A 465 38.09 -0.90 22.91
N VAL A 466 37.81 -1.51 21.75
CA VAL A 466 37.19 -0.85 20.60
C VAL A 466 35.66 -0.80 20.72
N LEU A 467 35.06 -1.77 21.44
CA LEU A 467 33.62 -1.92 21.52
C LEU A 467 32.89 -0.72 22.16
N PRO A 468 33.39 -0.06 23.23
CA PRO A 468 32.76 1.13 23.78
C PRO A 468 32.58 2.26 22.76
N GLU A 469 33.55 2.48 21.87
CA GLU A 469 33.46 3.51 20.82
C GLU A 469 32.38 3.17 19.79
N ILE A 470 32.29 1.88 19.40
CA ILE A 470 31.25 1.37 18.50
C ILE A 470 29.86 1.54 19.14
N LEU A 471 29.71 1.15 20.41
CA LEU A 471 28.45 1.27 21.14
C LEU A 471 28.07 2.74 21.33
N ASN A 472 29.01 3.64 21.60
CA ASN A 472 28.75 5.08 21.68
C ASN A 472 28.24 5.64 20.35
N LYS A 473 28.83 5.24 19.22
CA LYS A 473 28.33 5.60 17.88
C LYS A 473 26.92 5.04 17.63
N ALA A 474 26.61 3.85 18.15
CA ALA A 474 25.28 3.26 18.04
C ALA A 474 24.24 3.96 18.93
N ILE A 475 24.59 4.28 20.19
CA ILE A 475 23.76 5.06 21.12
C ILE A 475 23.42 6.43 20.52
N ASN A 476 24.41 7.10 19.91
CA ASN A 476 24.20 8.39 19.24
C ASN A 476 23.35 8.29 17.95
N LYS A 477 23.09 7.08 17.43
CA LYS A 477 22.22 6.81 16.28
C LYS A 477 20.80 6.40 16.69
N VAL A 478 20.49 6.31 17.99
CA VAL A 478 19.12 6.05 18.45
C VAL A 478 18.31 7.33 18.31
N SER A 479 17.26 7.29 17.50
CA SER A 479 16.39 8.44 17.25
C SER A 479 15.40 8.65 18.40
N LEU A 480 14.91 9.90 18.54
CA LEU A 480 13.86 10.24 19.51
C LEU A 480 12.60 9.38 19.33
N ILE A 481 12.22 9.05 18.10
CA ILE A 481 11.04 8.21 17.83
C ILE A 481 11.27 6.77 18.28
N GLU A 482 12.47 6.22 18.07
CA GLU A 482 12.81 4.87 18.55
C GLU A 482 12.83 4.83 20.08
N LEU A 483 13.38 5.86 20.74
CA LEU A 483 13.29 6.03 22.19
C LEU A 483 11.84 6.12 22.65
N GLU A 484 11.02 6.99 22.06
CA GLU A 484 9.60 7.12 22.41
C GLU A 484 8.82 5.83 22.19
N THR A 485 9.18 5.03 21.17
CA THR A 485 8.53 3.74 20.90
C THR A 485 8.91 2.71 21.97
N LEU A 486 10.18 2.68 22.35
CA LEU A 486 10.69 1.84 23.42
C LEU A 486 10.09 2.24 24.78
N ASP A 487 9.99 3.55 25.03
CA ASP A 487 9.38 4.12 26.22
C ASP A 487 7.89 3.78 26.30
N LYS A 488 7.15 3.93 25.19
CA LYS A 488 5.72 3.53 25.14
C LYS A 488 5.53 2.05 25.40
N LYS A 489 6.43 1.20 24.91
CA LYS A 489 6.36 -0.25 25.10
C LYS A 489 6.51 -0.65 26.58
N TRP A 490 7.44 -0.02 27.29
CA TRP A 490 7.84 -0.46 28.65
C TRP A 490 7.30 0.41 29.78
N PHE A 491 6.99 1.67 29.49
CA PHE A 491 6.64 2.70 30.47
C PHE A 491 5.26 3.27 30.22
N ASN A 492 4.27 2.41 29.94
CA ASN A 492 2.87 2.82 29.81
C ASN A 492 2.39 3.50 31.11
N SER A 493 2.73 4.78 31.24
CA SER A 493 2.20 5.68 32.23
C SER A 493 0.82 5.99 31.71
N GLU A 494 -0.17 5.23 32.19
CA GLU A 494 -1.52 5.75 32.19
C GLU A 494 -1.44 7.13 32.84
N LYS A 495 -1.56 8.18 32.02
CA LYS A 495 -1.78 9.54 32.52
C LYS A 495 -3.10 9.46 33.27
N SER A 496 -3.06 9.27 34.59
CA SER A 496 -4.25 9.40 35.42
C SER A 496 -4.87 10.76 35.12
N VAL A 497 -6.10 10.79 34.64
CA VAL A 497 -6.76 12.03 34.23
C VAL A 497 -6.98 12.90 35.46
N VAL A 498 -6.27 14.03 35.55
CA VAL A 498 -6.37 14.93 36.70
C VAL A 498 -7.53 15.91 36.47
N PHE A 499 -8.58 15.75 37.28
CA PHE A 499 -9.74 16.64 37.28
C PHE A 499 -9.59 17.77 38.29
N SER A 500 -10.07 18.96 37.94
CA SER A 500 -10.18 20.09 38.86
C SER A 500 -11.27 19.83 39.89
N LYS A 501 -11.30 20.64 40.97
CA LYS A 501 -12.34 20.53 42.00
C LYS A 501 -13.76 20.72 41.42
N GLU A 502 -13.93 21.69 40.53
CA GLU A 502 -15.19 21.95 39.84
C GLU A 502 -15.62 20.78 38.95
N GLU A 503 -14.68 20.13 38.28
CA GLU A 503 -14.92 18.94 37.45
C GLU A 503 -15.30 17.72 38.31
N GLN A 504 -14.61 17.50 39.43
CA GLN A 504 -14.95 16.43 40.39
C GLN A 504 -16.34 16.64 41.00
N ASP A 505 -16.69 17.88 41.37
CA ASP A 505 -18.02 18.22 41.85
C ASP A 505 -19.11 17.95 40.80
N PHE A 506 -18.82 18.20 39.53
CA PHE A 506 -19.71 17.87 38.42
C PHE A 506 -19.89 16.35 38.27
N ILE A 507 -18.78 15.59 38.22
CA ILE A 507 -18.77 14.12 38.09
C ILE A 507 -19.62 13.47 39.20
N ASN A 508 -19.45 13.91 40.44
CA ASN A 508 -20.13 13.31 41.59
C ASN A 508 -21.64 13.62 41.64
N ASN A 509 -22.05 14.82 41.22
CA ASN A 509 -23.38 15.35 41.50
C ASN A 509 -24.31 15.48 40.27
N LYS A 510 -23.82 15.31 39.04
CA LYS A 510 -24.62 15.46 37.82
C LYS A 510 -24.79 14.16 37.07
N THR A 511 -26.01 13.92 36.58
CA THR A 511 -26.31 12.84 35.63
C THR A 511 -26.43 13.44 34.24
N VAL A 512 -25.61 12.99 33.30
CA VAL A 512 -25.57 13.47 31.92
C VAL A 512 -26.59 12.71 31.08
N ASN A 513 -27.57 13.42 30.52
CA ASN A 513 -28.60 12.89 29.63
C ASN A 513 -28.12 12.86 28.18
N ILE A 514 -28.13 11.68 27.57
CA ILE A 514 -27.58 11.43 26.24
C ILE A 514 -28.73 11.34 25.25
N ALA A 515 -28.80 12.26 24.28
CA ALA A 515 -29.66 12.10 23.11
C ALA A 515 -29.01 11.10 22.15
N PHE A 516 -29.50 9.87 22.15
CA PHE A 516 -28.93 8.77 21.36
C PHE A 516 -29.84 8.43 20.19
N THR A 517 -29.32 8.50 18.96
CA THR A 517 -30.07 8.11 17.76
C THR A 517 -29.95 6.61 17.51
N SER A 518 -31.07 5.96 17.20
CA SER A 518 -31.15 4.50 17.03
C SER A 518 -30.84 4.00 15.61
N ASN A 519 -30.69 4.88 14.64
CA ASN A 519 -30.73 4.55 13.21
C ASN A 519 -29.50 5.00 12.39
N TRP A 520 -28.31 5.10 12.99
CA TRP A 520 -27.07 5.50 12.31
C TRP A 520 -25.95 4.47 12.46
N SER A 521 -26.21 3.22 12.07
CA SER A 521 -25.24 2.12 12.13
C SER A 521 -24.09 2.30 11.12
N PRO A 522 -22.81 2.01 11.47
CA PRO A 522 -22.31 1.44 12.73
C PRO A 522 -21.87 2.50 13.76
N ILE A 523 -22.27 3.77 13.61
CA ILE A 523 -21.83 4.88 14.48
C ILE A 523 -22.65 4.96 15.76
N SER A 524 -23.97 4.95 15.65
CA SER A 524 -24.91 4.91 16.78
C SER A 524 -26.21 4.25 16.36
N PHE A 525 -26.53 3.11 16.96
CA PHE A 525 -27.76 2.38 16.68
C PHE A 525 -28.21 1.56 17.88
N THR A 526 -29.46 1.09 17.86
CA THR A 526 -29.99 0.22 18.90
C THR A 526 -30.42 -1.13 18.34
N GLU A 527 -30.12 -2.21 19.05
CA GLU A 527 -30.57 -3.56 18.72
C GLU A 527 -31.07 -4.26 20.00
N LYS A 528 -32.28 -4.83 19.98
CA LYS A 528 -32.90 -5.50 21.16
C LYS A 528 -32.83 -4.64 22.44
N ASP A 529 -33.23 -3.38 22.35
CA ASP A 529 -33.24 -2.38 23.43
C ASP A 529 -31.88 -2.03 24.06
N LYS A 530 -30.76 -2.37 23.39
CA LYS A 530 -29.40 -1.99 23.79
C LYS A 530 -28.78 -1.05 22.76
N SER A 531 -28.02 -0.06 23.24
CA SER A 531 -27.27 0.90 22.40
C SER A 531 -25.91 0.36 22.01
N TYR A 532 -25.56 0.56 20.74
CA TYR A 532 -24.34 0.06 20.10
C TYR A 532 -23.78 1.12 19.12
N GLY A 533 -22.52 0.95 18.75
CA GLY A 533 -21.87 1.71 17.68
C GLY A 533 -20.58 2.40 18.11
N LEU A 534 -19.84 2.91 17.13
CA LEU A 534 -18.56 3.58 17.30
C LEU A 534 -18.65 4.73 18.31
N GLY A 535 -19.62 5.63 18.12
CA GLY A 535 -19.83 6.78 19.02
C GLY A 535 -20.25 6.36 20.43
N TYR A 536 -20.98 5.24 20.54
CA TYR A 536 -21.35 4.67 21.84
C TYR A 536 -20.13 4.13 22.60
N ASP A 537 -19.26 3.38 21.94
CA ASP A 537 -18.08 2.79 22.58
C ASP A 537 -17.05 3.87 22.99
N PHE A 538 -16.85 4.91 22.17
CA PHE A 538 -16.04 6.07 22.57
C PHE A 538 -16.65 6.79 23.77
N TRP A 539 -17.97 6.98 23.78
CA TRP A 539 -18.65 7.57 24.93
C TRP A 539 -18.53 6.70 26.19
N LYS A 540 -18.67 5.38 26.05
CA LYS A 540 -18.50 4.44 27.15
C LYS A 540 -17.10 4.52 27.75
N TYR A 541 -16.06 4.58 26.90
CA TYR A 541 -14.69 4.79 27.37
C TYR A 541 -14.54 6.09 28.18
N ILE A 542 -15.15 7.19 27.70
CA ILE A 542 -15.14 8.47 28.42
C ILE A 542 -15.83 8.34 29.79
N VAL A 543 -16.99 7.68 29.82
CA VAL A 543 -17.75 7.43 31.06
C VAL A 543 -16.93 6.62 32.06
N ASP A 544 -16.30 5.54 31.61
CA ASP A 544 -15.55 4.62 32.47
C ASP A 544 -14.27 5.30 33.04
N LYS A 545 -13.58 6.14 32.24
CA LYS A 545 -12.35 6.82 32.68
C LYS A 545 -12.61 8.09 33.50
N ALA A 546 -13.76 8.75 33.35
CA ALA A 546 -14.15 9.93 34.15
C ALA A 546 -15.13 9.62 35.29
N ASP A 547 -15.61 8.37 35.42
CA ASP A 547 -16.64 7.94 36.37
C ASP A 547 -17.95 8.77 36.28
N LEU A 548 -18.38 9.08 35.06
CA LEU A 548 -19.57 9.92 34.82
C LEU A 548 -20.88 9.14 35.02
N LYS A 549 -21.83 9.74 35.74
CA LYS A 549 -23.22 9.22 35.81
C LYS A 549 -23.96 9.61 34.54
N THR A 550 -24.53 8.65 33.81
CA THR A 550 -25.21 8.93 32.53
C THR A 550 -26.56 8.23 32.38
N LYS A 551 -27.44 8.82 31.56
CA LYS A 551 -28.76 8.27 31.20
C LYS A 551 -29.01 8.41 29.70
N ILE A 552 -29.31 7.31 29.02
CA ILE A 552 -29.57 7.29 27.57
C ILE A 552 -31.04 7.57 27.30
N ILE A 553 -31.32 8.54 26.40
CA ILE A 553 -32.64 8.88 25.89
C ILE A 553 -32.62 8.64 24.38
N VAL A 554 -33.27 7.56 23.94
CA VAL A 554 -33.35 7.21 22.52
C VAL A 554 -34.25 8.20 21.78
N LYS A 555 -33.78 8.71 20.64
CA LYS A 555 -34.52 9.62 19.75
C LYS A 555 -34.81 8.92 18.41
N GLU A 556 -35.97 9.19 17.83
CA GLU A 556 -36.42 8.58 16.56
C GLU A 556 -35.54 8.99 15.38
N ASN A 557 -35.13 10.26 15.34
CA ASN A 557 -34.26 10.77 14.29
C ASN A 557 -33.25 11.79 14.84
N PHE A 558 -32.25 12.11 14.03
CA PHE A 558 -31.18 13.03 14.41
C PHE A 558 -31.67 14.47 14.63
N ALA A 559 -32.72 14.91 13.94
CA ALA A 559 -33.28 16.25 14.12
C ALA A 559 -33.92 16.39 15.51
N ASP A 560 -34.59 15.36 16.02
CA ASP A 560 -35.12 15.35 17.40
C ASP A 560 -34.00 15.38 18.44
N GLY A 561 -32.87 14.74 18.13
CA GLY A 561 -31.64 14.84 18.92
C GLY A 561 -31.17 16.29 19.02
N LEU A 562 -31.03 16.98 17.88
CA LEU A 562 -30.62 18.40 17.83
C LEU A 562 -31.59 19.31 18.59
N ASN A 563 -32.89 19.17 18.34
CA ASN A 563 -33.94 19.93 19.03
C ASN A 563 -33.88 19.72 20.55
N SER A 564 -33.50 18.52 21.01
CA SER A 564 -33.40 18.23 22.44
C SER A 564 -32.22 18.93 23.12
N ILE A 565 -31.10 19.15 22.40
CA ILE A 565 -29.96 19.95 22.89
C ILE A 565 -30.31 21.44 22.90
N GLU A 566 -30.93 21.93 21.82
CA GLU A 566 -31.36 23.33 21.70
C GLU A 566 -32.37 23.72 22.79
N ASN A 567 -33.34 22.83 23.07
CA ASN A 567 -34.32 23.00 24.16
C ASN A 567 -33.79 22.58 25.54
N LYS A 568 -32.50 22.21 25.65
CA LYS A 568 -31.84 21.82 26.90
C LYS A 568 -32.45 20.63 27.65
N THR A 569 -33.20 19.78 26.95
CA THR A 569 -33.81 18.55 27.48
C THR A 569 -32.87 17.34 27.47
N SER A 570 -31.81 17.41 26.67
CA SER A 570 -30.68 16.48 26.68
C SER A 570 -29.39 17.28 26.86
N ASP A 571 -28.34 16.63 27.36
CA ASP A 571 -27.07 17.29 27.66
C ASP A 571 -26.02 17.06 26.55
N ILE A 572 -26.02 15.88 25.91
CA ILE A 572 -25.07 15.56 24.83
C ILE A 572 -25.66 14.75 23.67
N ILE A 573 -24.99 14.80 22.52
CA ILE A 573 -25.07 13.82 21.42
C ILE A 573 -23.68 13.23 21.23
N VAL A 574 -23.56 11.90 21.29
CA VAL A 574 -22.26 11.20 21.33
C VAL A 574 -21.43 11.30 20.05
N ALA A 575 -22.08 11.46 18.89
CA ALA A 575 -21.41 11.49 17.60
C ALA A 575 -22.07 12.46 16.63
N THR A 576 -21.35 13.53 16.29
CA THR A 576 -21.70 14.50 15.24
C THR A 576 -20.48 15.33 14.90
N SER A 577 -20.60 16.36 14.06
CA SER A 577 -19.53 17.33 13.85
C SER A 577 -20.01 18.75 14.07
N LYS A 578 -19.05 19.60 14.42
CA LYS A 578 -19.18 21.03 14.55
C LYS A 578 -19.59 21.69 13.23
N THR A 579 -20.64 22.51 13.27
CA THR A 579 -21.06 23.37 12.15
C THR A 579 -21.40 24.76 12.67
N LYS A 580 -21.26 25.79 11.82
CA LYS A 580 -21.52 27.20 12.20
C LYS A 580 -22.94 27.42 12.76
N ASP A 581 -23.92 26.67 12.27
CA ASP A 581 -25.30 26.78 12.75
C ASP A 581 -25.46 26.22 14.16
N ARG A 582 -24.78 25.11 14.47
CA ARG A 582 -24.88 24.42 15.77
C ARG A 582 -24.04 25.09 16.86
N GLU A 583 -22.96 25.79 16.49
CA GLU A 583 -22.17 26.62 17.42
C GLU A 583 -22.98 27.71 18.11
N LYS A 584 -24.16 28.07 17.58
CA LYS A 584 -25.04 29.08 18.17
C LYS A 584 -25.67 28.62 19.49
N TYR A 585 -25.80 27.31 19.72
CA TYR A 585 -26.53 26.74 20.87
C TYR A 585 -25.84 25.51 21.49
N ALA A 586 -24.64 25.15 21.02
CA ALA A 586 -23.88 24.01 21.54
C ALA A 586 -22.36 24.22 21.46
N ILE A 587 -21.65 23.51 22.33
CA ILE A 587 -20.18 23.36 22.33
C ILE A 587 -19.80 21.93 21.95
N PHE A 588 -18.54 21.69 21.61
CA PHE A 588 -18.10 20.41 21.03
C PHE A 588 -16.80 19.93 21.67
N SER A 589 -16.68 18.62 21.92
CA SER A 589 -15.41 18.03 22.34
C SER A 589 -14.34 18.10 21.25
N ASP A 590 -13.13 17.70 21.58
CA ASP A 590 -12.09 17.40 20.61
C ASP A 590 -12.51 16.23 19.71
N THR A 591 -11.99 16.22 18.49
CA THR A 591 -12.30 15.21 17.48
C THR A 591 -11.71 13.87 17.87
N TYR A 592 -12.58 12.91 18.20
CA TYR A 592 -12.13 11.56 18.54
C TYR A 592 -11.96 10.68 17.29
N TYR A 593 -12.67 10.95 16.19
CA TYR A 593 -12.51 10.21 14.93
C TYR A 593 -12.76 11.10 13.70
N LYS A 594 -12.02 10.86 12.62
CA LYS A 594 -12.24 11.52 11.32
C LYS A 594 -12.76 10.51 10.32
N ALA A 595 -13.93 10.77 9.78
CA ALA A 595 -14.61 9.86 8.88
C ALA A 595 -14.74 10.50 7.49
N PRO A 596 -14.18 9.92 6.42
CA PRO A 596 -14.38 10.46 5.08
C PRO A 596 -15.87 10.40 4.71
N ILE A 597 -16.39 11.44 4.05
CA ILE A 597 -17.71 11.36 3.43
C ILE A 597 -17.54 10.56 2.13
N GLY A 598 -18.09 9.36 2.09
CA GLY A 598 -18.07 8.48 0.94
C GLY A 598 -19.16 8.83 -0.06
N ILE A 599 -18.96 8.42 -1.31
CA ILE A 599 -19.91 8.58 -2.41
C ILE A 599 -20.30 7.17 -2.88
N ALA A 600 -21.55 6.78 -2.63
CA ALA A 600 -22.12 5.54 -3.17
C ALA A 600 -22.85 5.83 -4.49
N THR A 601 -22.65 4.98 -5.49
CA THR A 601 -23.35 5.03 -6.79
C THR A 601 -23.72 3.63 -7.26
N LEU A 602 -24.47 3.52 -8.36
CA LEU A 602 -24.69 2.22 -9.01
C LEU A 602 -23.40 1.66 -9.62
N GLN A 603 -23.30 0.33 -9.72
CA GLN A 603 -22.09 -0.36 -10.21
C GLN A 603 -21.64 0.07 -11.61
N ASP A 604 -22.58 0.45 -12.48
CA ASP A 604 -22.36 0.87 -13.86
C ASP A 604 -21.81 2.31 -13.99
N LYS A 605 -21.73 3.08 -12.90
CA LYS A 605 -21.22 4.46 -12.92
C LYS A 605 -19.70 4.49 -12.83
N ASN A 606 -19.09 5.50 -13.45
CA ASN A 606 -17.65 5.73 -13.36
C ASN A 606 -17.25 6.13 -11.93
N TYR A 607 -15.97 5.90 -11.61
CA TYR A 607 -15.36 6.39 -10.37
C TYR A 607 -15.46 7.92 -10.27
N ILE A 608 -15.71 8.41 -9.06
CA ILE A 608 -15.91 9.81 -8.71
C ILE A 608 -14.78 10.24 -7.75
N PRO A 609 -13.75 10.96 -8.24
CA PRO A 609 -12.60 11.33 -7.43
C PRO A 609 -12.93 12.26 -6.25
N ASP A 610 -13.89 13.16 -6.44
CA ASP A 610 -14.28 14.17 -5.46
C ASP A 610 -15.71 14.70 -5.72
N ALA A 611 -16.23 15.53 -4.81
CA ALA A 611 -17.61 16.04 -4.87
C ALA A 611 -17.89 17.04 -6.01
N SER A 612 -16.88 17.61 -6.69
CA SER A 612 -17.10 18.54 -7.81
C SER A 612 -17.80 17.86 -9.00
N TYR A 613 -17.59 16.55 -9.17
CA TYR A 613 -18.22 15.73 -10.21
C TYR A 613 -19.71 15.43 -9.93
N LEU A 614 -20.21 15.80 -8.75
CA LEU A 614 -21.62 15.67 -8.38
C LEU A 614 -22.46 16.90 -8.74
N VAL A 615 -21.84 17.99 -9.21
CA VAL A 615 -22.55 19.21 -9.61
C VAL A 615 -23.52 18.92 -10.76
N GLY A 616 -24.76 19.37 -10.62
CA GLY A 616 -25.84 19.10 -11.58
C GLY A 616 -26.37 17.66 -11.58
N LYS A 617 -26.01 16.85 -10.57
CA LYS A 617 -26.56 15.49 -10.34
C LYS A 617 -27.45 15.49 -9.10
N LYS A 618 -28.48 14.63 -9.09
CA LYS A 618 -29.32 14.39 -7.91
C LYS A 618 -28.55 13.59 -6.87
N VAL A 619 -28.24 14.19 -5.74
CA VAL A 619 -27.42 13.59 -4.68
C VAL A 619 -28.26 13.39 -3.43
N GLY A 620 -28.48 12.13 -3.05
CA GLY A 620 -29.11 11.76 -1.80
C GLY A 620 -28.25 12.12 -0.60
N VAL A 621 -28.83 12.79 0.39
CA VAL A 621 -28.16 13.10 1.66
C VAL A 621 -29.19 13.24 2.79
N GLY A 622 -28.81 12.87 4.02
CA GLY A 622 -29.71 13.01 5.17
C GLY A 622 -30.12 14.47 5.45
N LYS A 623 -31.42 14.72 5.68
CA LYS A 623 -31.92 16.07 6.00
C LYS A 623 -31.34 16.55 7.33
N ASN A 624 -30.74 17.74 7.36
CA ASN A 624 -30.06 18.33 8.54
C ASN A 624 -28.84 17.54 9.05
N TYR A 625 -28.37 16.54 8.29
CA TYR A 625 -27.17 15.79 8.64
C TYR A 625 -25.92 16.63 8.42
N THR A 626 -24.85 16.27 9.12
CA THR A 626 -23.57 16.96 9.04
C THR A 626 -22.98 16.93 7.62
N ALA A 627 -23.10 15.78 6.92
CA ALA A 627 -22.61 15.64 5.55
C ALA A 627 -23.25 16.66 4.60
N TYR A 628 -24.55 16.89 4.69
CA TYR A 628 -25.26 17.90 3.92
C TYR A 628 -24.71 19.30 4.20
N LYS A 629 -24.61 19.70 5.48
CA LYS A 629 -24.15 21.05 5.86
C LYS A 629 -22.72 21.35 5.42
N LEU A 630 -21.84 20.35 5.45
CA LEU A 630 -20.47 20.50 4.97
C LEU A 630 -20.40 20.56 3.45
N LEU A 631 -21.17 19.72 2.75
CA LEU A 631 -21.21 19.68 1.28
C LEU A 631 -21.90 20.90 0.68
N GLU A 632 -23.00 21.37 1.24
CA GLU A 632 -23.71 22.58 0.79
C GLU A 632 -22.81 23.81 0.87
N LYS A 633 -21.99 23.91 1.93
CA LYS A 633 -21.06 25.02 2.10
C LYS A 633 -19.90 24.96 1.09
N ALA A 634 -19.36 23.76 0.83
CA ALA A 634 -18.22 23.58 -0.07
C ALA A 634 -18.64 23.57 -1.56
N PHE A 635 -19.83 23.06 -1.86
CA PHE A 635 -20.36 22.82 -3.20
C PHE A 635 -21.86 23.20 -3.26
N PRO A 636 -22.19 24.51 -3.26
CA PRO A 636 -23.58 24.98 -3.17
C PRO A 636 -24.45 24.64 -4.38
N ASN A 637 -23.83 24.22 -5.51
CA ASN A 637 -24.52 23.94 -6.77
C ASN A 637 -24.87 22.45 -6.97
N ILE A 638 -24.79 21.63 -5.91
CA ILE A 638 -25.23 20.23 -5.95
C ILE A 638 -26.76 20.17 -5.76
N ASP A 639 -27.45 19.36 -6.55
CA ASP A 639 -28.90 19.13 -6.44
C ASP A 639 -29.17 18.08 -5.36
N PHE A 640 -29.40 18.51 -4.12
CA PHE A 640 -29.59 17.62 -2.98
C PHE A 640 -31.02 17.07 -2.90
N VAL A 641 -31.12 15.75 -2.72
CA VAL A 641 -32.36 15.02 -2.43
C VAL A 641 -32.29 14.55 -0.98
N PHE A 642 -33.20 15.06 -0.15
CA PHE A 642 -33.18 14.75 1.27
C PHE A 642 -33.81 13.39 1.58
N VAL A 643 -33.12 12.61 2.42
CA VAL A 643 -33.60 11.31 2.92
C VAL A 643 -33.70 11.33 4.45
N ASN A 644 -34.61 10.53 5.02
CA ASN A 644 -34.86 10.48 6.46
C ASN A 644 -33.87 9.53 7.17
N ASN A 645 -33.41 8.50 6.48
CA ASN A 645 -32.44 7.52 6.98
C ASN A 645 -31.61 6.92 5.83
N ILE A 646 -30.57 6.17 6.18
CA ILE A 646 -29.65 5.60 5.19
C ILE A 646 -30.30 4.52 4.33
N GLU A 647 -31.26 3.77 4.87
CA GLU A 647 -31.99 2.72 4.15
C GLU A 647 -32.85 3.32 3.01
N GLU A 648 -33.56 4.41 3.29
CA GLU A 648 -34.28 5.19 2.28
C GLU A 648 -33.32 5.70 1.20
N GLY A 649 -32.17 6.24 1.60
CA GLY A 649 -31.14 6.70 0.67
C GLY A 649 -30.60 5.60 -0.24
N LEU A 650 -30.27 4.44 0.32
CA LEU A 650 -29.80 3.28 -0.46
C LEU A 650 -30.90 2.74 -1.38
N SER A 651 -32.16 2.74 -0.92
CA SER A 651 -33.31 2.35 -1.74
C SER A 651 -33.53 3.31 -2.92
N LEU A 652 -33.45 4.63 -2.70
CA LEU A 652 -33.53 5.62 -3.79
C LEU A 652 -32.38 5.46 -4.79
N LEU A 653 -31.17 5.16 -4.30
CA LEU A 653 -30.01 4.94 -5.15
C LEU A 653 -30.12 3.65 -5.97
N SER A 654 -30.47 2.54 -5.32
CA SER A 654 -30.68 1.23 -5.96
C SER A 654 -31.74 1.28 -7.05
N ASN A 655 -32.81 2.07 -6.82
CA ASN A 655 -33.89 2.30 -7.78
C ASN A 655 -33.57 3.40 -8.81
N ASN A 656 -32.33 3.89 -8.89
CA ASN A 656 -31.86 4.91 -9.84
C ASN A 656 -32.67 6.23 -9.79
N LYS A 657 -33.26 6.58 -8.63
CA LYS A 657 -33.99 7.85 -8.41
C LYS A 657 -33.04 9.00 -8.05
N ILE A 658 -31.87 8.68 -7.51
CA ILE A 658 -30.76 9.59 -7.25
C ILE A 658 -29.50 9.04 -7.94
N TYR A 659 -28.60 9.93 -8.34
CA TYR A 659 -27.35 9.58 -9.02
C TYR A 659 -26.28 9.06 -8.06
N ALA A 660 -26.18 9.67 -6.87
CA ALA A 660 -25.25 9.28 -5.83
C ALA A 660 -25.91 9.46 -4.44
N LEU A 661 -25.49 8.66 -3.47
CA LEU A 661 -25.80 8.82 -2.05
C LEU A 661 -24.50 9.15 -1.31
N VAL A 662 -24.51 10.20 -0.49
CA VAL A 662 -23.35 10.62 0.31
C VAL A 662 -23.65 10.52 1.79
N ASP A 663 -22.77 9.83 2.50
CA ASP A 663 -22.77 9.74 3.97
C ASP A 663 -21.35 9.36 4.41
N ASN A 664 -21.15 9.20 5.71
CA ASN A 664 -19.95 8.65 6.31
C ASN A 664 -19.59 7.29 5.65
N LEU A 665 -18.35 7.15 5.17
CA LEU A 665 -17.89 5.98 4.40
C LEU A 665 -18.11 4.64 5.14
N PRO A 666 -17.73 4.51 6.42
CA PRO A 666 -18.20 3.45 7.32
C PRO A 666 -19.70 3.13 7.27
N VAL A 667 -20.56 4.15 7.33
CA VAL A 667 -22.02 3.99 7.32
C VAL A 667 -22.48 3.46 5.97
N LEU A 668 -21.97 4.00 4.87
CA LEU A 668 -22.28 3.49 3.53
C LEU A 668 -21.84 2.03 3.39
N THR A 669 -20.60 1.71 3.77
CA THR A 669 -20.03 0.38 3.58
C THR A 669 -20.79 -0.67 4.39
N TYR A 670 -21.03 -0.41 5.68
CA TYR A 670 -21.79 -1.30 6.55
C TYR A 670 -23.23 -1.51 6.07
N ASN A 671 -23.95 -0.45 5.69
CA ASN A 671 -25.36 -0.58 5.30
C ASN A 671 -25.54 -1.16 3.89
N ILE A 672 -24.63 -0.90 2.94
CA ILE A 672 -24.63 -1.59 1.64
C ILE A 672 -24.51 -3.10 1.83
N GLN A 673 -23.62 -3.54 2.73
CA GLN A 673 -23.45 -4.95 3.08
C GLN A 673 -24.66 -5.50 3.84
N LYS A 674 -25.10 -4.82 4.91
CA LYS A 674 -26.22 -5.26 5.77
C LYS A 674 -27.51 -5.48 4.99
N TYR A 675 -27.84 -4.58 4.06
CA TYR A 675 -29.04 -4.69 3.23
C TYR A 675 -28.81 -5.46 1.92
N ALA A 676 -27.62 -6.06 1.74
CA ALA A 676 -27.24 -6.85 0.57
C ALA A 676 -27.49 -6.14 -0.78
N TYR A 677 -27.26 -4.83 -0.85
CA TYR A 677 -27.38 -4.07 -2.10
C TYR A 677 -26.22 -4.42 -3.02
N SER A 678 -26.48 -5.30 -3.96
CA SER A 678 -25.45 -5.81 -4.86
C SER A 678 -25.27 -4.92 -6.10
N ASN A 679 -26.22 -4.02 -6.41
CA ASN A 679 -26.11 -3.05 -7.51
C ASN A 679 -25.44 -1.72 -7.12
N ILE A 680 -25.04 -1.55 -5.86
CA ILE A 680 -24.41 -0.31 -5.35
C ILE A 680 -22.93 -0.57 -5.08
N LYS A 681 -22.09 0.42 -5.39
CA LYS A 681 -20.66 0.45 -5.03
C LYS A 681 -20.28 1.80 -4.42
N ILE A 682 -19.19 1.80 -3.65
CA ILE A 682 -18.50 3.03 -3.29
C ILE A 682 -17.68 3.48 -4.50
N SER A 683 -17.93 4.68 -5.00
CA SER A 683 -17.28 5.26 -6.17
C SER A 683 -16.26 6.33 -5.84
N GLY A 684 -15.98 6.58 -4.56
CA GLY A 684 -14.96 7.52 -4.10
C GLY A 684 -15.37 8.24 -2.81
N THR A 685 -14.66 9.32 -2.49
CA THR A 685 -14.97 10.20 -1.35
C THR A 685 -15.17 11.62 -1.85
N THR A 686 -15.77 12.49 -1.05
CA THR A 686 -16.03 13.88 -1.44
C THR A 686 -14.81 14.80 -1.27
N GLY A 687 -13.71 14.29 -0.69
CA GLY A 687 -12.57 15.09 -0.25
C GLY A 687 -12.80 15.87 1.05
N ILE A 688 -13.94 15.65 1.73
CA ILE A 688 -14.30 16.28 3.00
C ILE A 688 -14.44 15.20 4.08
N ASP A 689 -13.78 15.44 5.21
CA ASP A 689 -13.90 14.59 6.40
C ASP A 689 -14.95 15.12 7.37
N LEU A 690 -15.68 14.20 7.99
CA LEU A 690 -16.51 14.40 9.16
C LEU A 690 -15.65 14.23 10.41
N ASP A 691 -15.40 15.34 11.11
CA ASP A 691 -14.80 15.32 12.44
C ASP A 691 -15.85 14.85 13.46
N LEU A 692 -15.84 13.57 13.84
CA LEU A 692 -16.73 13.05 14.89
C LEU A 692 -16.29 13.56 16.26
N GLN A 693 -17.23 14.24 16.92
CA GLN A 693 -17.12 14.94 18.19
C GLN A 693 -18.37 14.66 19.02
N VAL A 694 -18.25 14.81 20.35
CA VAL A 694 -19.40 14.88 21.25
C VAL A 694 -19.93 16.31 21.18
N MET A 695 -21.21 16.46 20.81
CA MET A 695 -21.90 17.75 20.89
C MET A 695 -22.52 17.88 22.27
N ILE A 696 -22.28 19.00 22.92
CA ILE A 696 -22.58 19.25 24.32
C ILE A 696 -23.39 20.53 24.38
N ARG A 697 -24.35 20.59 25.30
CA ARG A 697 -25.10 21.81 25.59
C ARG A 697 -24.16 22.99 25.93
N ASP A 698 -24.49 24.17 25.43
CA ASP A 698 -23.63 25.36 25.47
C ASP A 698 -23.19 25.83 26.88
N ASP A 699 -24.00 25.56 27.89
CA ASP A 699 -23.74 25.91 29.28
C ASP A 699 -22.91 24.86 30.06
N TYR A 700 -22.53 23.74 29.43
CA TYR A 700 -21.81 22.62 30.05
C TYR A 700 -20.31 22.60 29.71
N LYS A 701 -19.64 23.75 29.87
CA LYS A 701 -18.19 23.88 29.63
C LYS A 701 -17.34 22.97 30.52
N VAL A 702 -17.77 22.72 31.75
CA VAL A 702 -17.10 21.79 32.69
C VAL A 702 -17.11 20.36 32.11
N LEU A 703 -18.24 19.92 31.55
CA LEU A 703 -18.35 18.61 30.90
C LEU A 703 -17.47 18.52 29.65
N GLN A 704 -17.38 19.58 28.85
CA GLN A 704 -16.46 19.64 27.71
C GLN A 704 -15.00 19.48 28.15
N SER A 705 -14.59 20.15 29.22
CA SER A 705 -13.24 20.01 29.79
C SER A 705 -12.95 18.58 30.24
N ILE A 706 -13.89 17.95 30.97
CA ILE A 706 -13.78 16.55 31.40
C ILE A 706 -13.59 15.61 30.20
N ILE A 707 -14.45 15.73 29.18
CA ILE A 707 -14.39 14.89 27.98
C ILE A 707 -13.06 15.06 27.27
N ASN A 708 -12.60 16.31 27.07
CA ASN A 708 -11.35 16.58 26.36
C ASN A 708 -10.12 16.04 27.11
N LYS A 709 -10.07 16.16 28.44
CA LYS A 709 -8.98 15.59 29.24
C LYS A 709 -8.90 14.07 29.11
N VAL A 710 -10.04 13.38 29.06
CA VAL A 710 -10.06 11.93 28.83
C VAL A 710 -9.64 11.58 27.41
N LEU A 711 -10.09 12.33 26.41
CA LEU A 711 -9.70 12.10 25.01
C LEU A 711 -8.21 12.38 24.76
N GLU A 712 -7.62 13.38 25.41
CA GLU A 712 -6.20 13.74 25.32
C GLU A 712 -5.29 12.69 25.98
N THR A 713 -5.79 11.98 26.97
CA THR A 713 -5.07 10.94 27.73
C THR A 713 -5.35 9.51 27.24
N MET A 714 -6.20 9.35 26.23
CA MET A 714 -6.58 8.05 25.67
C MET A 714 -5.41 7.33 24.98
N ASP A 715 -5.21 6.06 25.30
CA ASP A 715 -4.19 5.22 24.66
C ASP A 715 -4.51 5.04 23.16
N PRO A 716 -3.53 5.24 22.25
CA PRO A 716 -3.73 5.00 20.82
C PRO A 716 -4.20 3.59 20.47
N ASN A 717 -3.81 2.57 21.24
CA ASN A 717 -4.26 1.18 21.08
C ASN A 717 -5.73 1.02 21.46
N ASP A 718 -6.19 1.60 22.57
CA ASP A 718 -7.61 1.58 22.97
C ASP A 718 -8.47 2.25 21.90
N LYS A 719 -7.97 3.38 21.37
CA LYS A 719 -8.60 4.07 20.24
C LYS A 719 -8.71 3.17 19.01
N ASN A 720 -7.65 2.43 18.69
CA ASN A 720 -7.62 1.49 17.56
C ASN A 720 -8.49 0.23 17.82
N LEU A 721 -8.62 -0.22 19.07
CA LEU A 721 -9.48 -1.35 19.44
C LEU A 721 -10.96 -1.01 19.24
N ILE A 722 -11.39 0.17 19.72
CA ILE A 722 -12.75 0.68 19.49
C ILE A 722 -13.02 0.85 17.99
N TYR A 723 -12.04 1.35 17.24
CA TYR A 723 -12.13 1.50 15.78
C TYR A 723 -12.30 0.16 15.05
N ASN A 724 -11.40 -0.79 15.28
CA ASN A 724 -11.36 -2.07 14.57
C ASN A 724 -12.59 -2.95 14.86
N LYS A 725 -13.20 -2.80 16.04
CA LYS A 725 -14.42 -3.50 16.42
C LYS A 725 -15.59 -3.24 15.46
N TRP A 726 -15.69 -2.03 14.91
CA TRP A 726 -16.85 -1.61 14.09
C TRP A 726 -16.62 -1.65 12.58
N LEU A 727 -15.37 -1.77 12.11
CA LEU A 727 -15.00 -1.47 10.72
C LEU A 727 -14.26 -2.60 9.97
N LYS A 728 -14.16 -3.79 10.57
CA LYS A 728 -13.59 -4.97 9.91
C LYS A 728 -14.61 -5.59 8.95
N LEU A 729 -14.32 -5.58 7.64
CA LEU A 729 -15.21 -6.06 6.58
C LEU A 729 -15.11 -7.58 6.39
N GLU A 730 -16.23 -8.29 6.49
CA GLU A 730 -16.40 -9.66 5.99
C GLU A 730 -17.26 -9.65 4.72
N TYR A 731 -16.83 -10.36 3.66
CA TYR A 731 -17.49 -10.39 2.34
C TYR A 731 -18.55 -11.49 2.25
N SER A 732 -19.78 -11.15 1.82
CA SER A 732 -20.75 -12.10 1.21
C SER A 732 -21.65 -11.40 0.18
N GLN A 733 -21.98 -12.04 -0.95
CA GLN A 733 -22.79 -11.48 -2.05
C GLN A 733 -23.89 -12.45 -2.52
N THR A 734 -25.10 -11.93 -2.84
CA THR A 734 -26.13 -12.56 -3.72
C THR A 734 -26.99 -11.49 -4.47
N PHE A 735 -27.62 -11.84 -5.61
CA PHE A 735 -28.37 -10.94 -6.54
C PHE A 735 -29.59 -11.65 -7.20
N ASP A 736 -30.63 -10.91 -7.60
CA ASP A 736 -31.80 -11.38 -8.40
C ASP A 736 -32.25 -10.34 -9.47
N PHE A 737 -32.61 -10.78 -10.69
CA PHE A 737 -32.78 -9.99 -11.93
C PHE A 737 -34.21 -9.96 -12.51
N SER A 738 -35.21 -10.50 -11.84
CA SER A 738 -36.54 -10.74 -12.42
C SER A 738 -37.40 -9.48 -12.69
N ILE A 739 -37.11 -8.33 -12.07
CA ILE A 739 -37.97 -7.12 -12.14
C ILE A 739 -37.71 -6.25 -13.39
N LEU A 740 -36.51 -6.32 -13.97
CA LEU A 740 -36.06 -5.43 -15.05
C LEU A 740 -36.80 -5.61 -16.38
N TRP A 741 -37.29 -6.81 -16.69
CA TRP A 741 -37.93 -7.09 -17.98
C TRP A 741 -39.37 -6.56 -18.11
N LYS A 742 -40.05 -6.29 -17.00
CA LYS A 742 -41.50 -6.02 -17.00
C LYS A 742 -41.90 -4.61 -17.48
N TYR A 743 -40.97 -3.65 -17.47
CA TYR A 743 -41.24 -2.24 -17.82
C TYR A 743 -40.44 -1.73 -19.01
N PHE A 744 -39.44 -2.46 -19.49
CA PHE A 744 -38.51 -2.00 -20.53
C PHE A 744 -39.12 -2.05 -21.94
N LEU A 745 -40.03 -2.99 -22.20
CA LEU A 745 -40.59 -3.27 -23.53
C LEU A 745 -41.56 -2.20 -24.08
N PRO A 746 -42.51 -1.63 -23.30
CA PRO A 746 -43.46 -0.64 -23.81
C PRO A 746 -42.80 0.69 -24.19
N LEU A 747 -41.73 1.07 -23.47
CA LEU A 747 -41.02 2.33 -23.69
C LEU A 747 -40.21 2.30 -25.00
N ILE A 748 -39.65 1.14 -25.35
CA ILE A 748 -38.97 0.93 -26.64
C ILE A 748 -39.93 1.17 -27.81
N LEU A 749 -41.16 0.69 -27.70
CA LEU A 749 -42.14 0.78 -28.79
C LEU A 749 -42.50 2.24 -29.12
N ILE A 750 -42.69 3.08 -28.10
CA ILE A 750 -43.01 4.51 -28.26
C ILE A 750 -41.83 5.28 -28.87
N ILE A 751 -40.60 4.98 -28.43
CA ILE A 751 -39.37 5.57 -28.98
C ILE A 751 -39.16 5.17 -30.43
N PHE A 752 -39.51 3.92 -30.79
CA PHE A 752 -39.36 3.42 -32.16
C PHE A 752 -40.27 4.17 -33.16
N ILE A 753 -41.50 4.51 -32.76
CA ILE A 753 -42.46 5.24 -33.60
C ILE A 753 -42.00 6.68 -33.85
N ILE A 754 -41.49 7.34 -32.81
CA ILE A 754 -40.99 8.73 -32.91
C ILE A 754 -39.71 8.78 -33.75
N LEU A 755 -38.79 7.82 -33.56
CA LEU A 755 -37.56 7.71 -34.36
C LEU A 755 -37.84 7.39 -35.83
N TYR A 756 -38.86 6.57 -36.11
CA TYR A 756 -39.24 6.22 -37.48
C TYR A 756 -39.73 7.43 -38.27
N LYS A 757 -40.64 8.24 -37.68
CA LYS A 757 -41.16 9.47 -38.30
C LYS A 757 -40.08 10.52 -38.51
N ASN A 758 -39.15 10.69 -37.56
CA ASN A 758 -38.05 11.65 -37.67
C ASN A 758 -36.98 11.21 -38.69
N ARG A 759 -36.74 9.90 -38.85
CA ARG A 759 -35.82 9.37 -39.88
C ARG A 759 -36.33 9.63 -41.29
N GLN A 760 -37.64 9.49 -41.51
CA GLN A 760 -38.20 9.64 -42.84
C GLN A 760 -38.05 11.07 -43.37
N LEU A 761 -38.24 12.07 -42.50
CA LEU A 761 -38.17 13.50 -42.85
C LEU A 761 -36.73 13.94 -43.20
N LEU A 762 -35.73 13.45 -42.46
CA LEU A 762 -34.31 13.74 -42.71
C LEU A 762 -33.76 13.07 -43.97
N ASN A 763 -34.32 11.93 -44.37
CA ASN A 763 -33.86 11.18 -45.55
C ASN A 763 -34.19 11.89 -46.88
N TYR A 764 -35.27 12.66 -46.95
CA TYR A 764 -35.66 13.37 -48.17
C TYR A 764 -34.78 14.59 -48.45
N GLN A 765 -34.44 15.37 -47.42
CA GLN A 765 -33.59 16.56 -47.58
C GLN A 765 -32.10 16.21 -47.76
N ARG A 766 -31.65 15.08 -47.19
CA ARG A 766 -30.28 14.59 -47.35
C ARG A 766 -30.01 14.04 -48.74
N LYS A 767 -30.98 13.39 -49.39
CA LYS A 767 -30.77 12.74 -50.71
C LYS A 767 -30.38 13.72 -51.81
N LEU A 768 -30.95 14.92 -51.82
CA LEU A 768 -30.75 15.90 -52.89
C LEU A 768 -29.42 16.65 -52.78
N LYS A 769 -28.95 16.90 -51.55
CA LYS A 769 -27.65 17.52 -51.28
C LYS A 769 -26.52 16.49 -51.23
N SER A 770 -26.80 15.26 -50.76
CA SER A 770 -25.82 14.18 -50.78
C SER A 770 -25.42 13.84 -52.19
N THR A 771 -26.33 13.64 -53.16
CA THR A 771 -25.94 13.15 -54.50
C THR A 771 -24.84 14.00 -55.19
N LYS A 772 -24.84 15.32 -54.98
CA LYS A 772 -23.85 16.24 -55.55
C LYS A 772 -22.53 16.27 -54.77
N ASP A 773 -22.62 16.40 -53.44
CA ASP A 773 -21.45 16.29 -52.56
C ASP A 773 -20.89 14.85 -52.55
N GLU A 774 -21.70 13.84 -52.91
CA GLU A 774 -21.38 12.43 -53.03
C GLU A 774 -20.45 12.21 -54.18
N LEU A 775 -20.61 12.86 -55.33
CA LEU A 775 -19.75 12.55 -56.47
C LEU A 775 -18.32 13.06 -56.27
N GLU A 776 -18.18 14.29 -55.78
CA GLU A 776 -16.88 14.89 -55.46
C GLU A 776 -16.25 14.27 -54.22
N ASN A 777 -17.04 14.03 -53.17
CA ASN A 777 -16.55 13.22 -52.07
C ASN A 777 -16.31 11.78 -52.52
N THR A 778 -17.00 11.18 -53.47
CA THR A 778 -16.75 9.78 -53.88
C THR A 778 -15.39 9.66 -54.53
N LEU A 779 -14.94 10.61 -55.34
CA LEU A 779 -13.59 10.56 -55.93
C LEU A 779 -12.49 10.87 -54.92
N LYS A 780 -12.71 11.86 -54.05
CA LYS A 780 -11.78 12.20 -52.97
C LYS A 780 -11.71 11.09 -51.91
N THR A 781 -12.86 10.55 -51.52
CA THR A 781 -13.05 9.39 -50.65
C THR A 781 -12.51 8.14 -51.32
N PHE A 782 -12.64 7.92 -52.63
CA PHE A 782 -12.03 6.76 -53.28
C PHE A 782 -10.49 6.80 -53.18
N ARG A 783 -9.86 7.93 -53.49
CA ARG A 783 -8.40 8.10 -53.32
C ARG A 783 -7.95 8.07 -51.86
N SER A 784 -8.77 8.61 -50.95
CA SER A 784 -8.52 8.53 -49.52
C SER A 784 -8.75 7.11 -48.98
N LEU A 785 -9.75 6.37 -49.45
CA LEU A 785 -10.01 4.97 -49.06
C LEU A 785 -8.87 4.08 -49.51
N VAL A 786 -8.43 4.21 -50.76
CA VAL A 786 -7.28 3.47 -51.32
C VAL A 786 -5.96 3.84 -50.63
N ASN A 787 -5.83 5.04 -50.06
CA ASN A 787 -4.65 5.43 -49.27
C ASN A 787 -4.80 5.24 -47.74
N LEU A 788 -6.02 5.01 -47.26
CA LEU A 788 -6.33 4.65 -45.87
C LEU A 788 -6.28 3.14 -45.66
N THR A 789 -6.39 2.35 -46.73
CA THR A 789 -6.19 0.92 -46.65
C THR A 789 -4.76 0.64 -46.20
N ILE A 790 -4.62 -0.25 -45.23
CA ILE A 790 -3.34 -0.82 -44.82
C ILE A 790 -2.73 -1.72 -45.91
N GLU A 791 -3.48 -2.02 -46.97
CA GLU A 791 -3.02 -2.80 -48.10
C GLU A 791 -2.23 -1.90 -49.07
N GLY A 792 -1.07 -2.37 -49.52
CA GLY A 792 -0.38 -1.84 -50.68
C GLY A 792 -1.13 -2.26 -51.94
N ILE A 793 -1.71 -1.28 -52.65
CA ILE A 793 -2.46 -1.50 -53.87
C ILE A 793 -1.63 -1.04 -55.05
N ILE A 794 -1.43 -1.93 -56.02
CA ILE A 794 -0.79 -1.62 -57.30
C ILE A 794 -1.63 -2.13 -58.46
N ILE A 795 -1.54 -1.43 -59.59
CA ILE A 795 -2.10 -1.88 -60.86
C ILE A 795 -0.93 -2.10 -61.81
N VAL A 796 -0.86 -3.31 -62.38
CA VAL A 796 0.19 -3.74 -63.30
C VAL A 796 -0.41 -3.98 -64.69
N SER A 797 0.22 -3.43 -65.73
CA SER A 797 -0.10 -3.65 -67.14
C SER A 797 1.21 -3.83 -67.91
N ASP A 798 1.28 -4.83 -68.79
CA ASP A 798 2.48 -5.16 -69.58
C ASP A 798 3.77 -5.27 -68.73
N ASP A 799 3.70 -5.97 -67.60
CA ASP A 799 4.77 -6.13 -66.60
C ASP A 799 5.29 -4.83 -65.96
N LYS A 800 4.55 -3.71 -66.09
CA LYS A 800 4.88 -2.41 -65.50
C LYS A 800 3.79 -1.95 -64.53
N ILE A 801 4.21 -1.32 -63.43
CA ILE A 801 3.30 -0.69 -62.47
C ILE A 801 2.79 0.63 -63.09
N ILE A 802 1.49 0.71 -63.34
CA ILE A 802 0.83 1.89 -63.92
C ILE A 802 0.12 2.75 -62.86
N TYR A 803 -0.13 2.19 -61.67
CA TYR A 803 -0.65 2.89 -60.51
C TYR A 803 -0.18 2.22 -59.24
N HIS A 804 0.07 3.01 -58.19
CA HIS A 804 0.27 2.53 -56.83
C HIS A 804 -0.38 3.50 -55.83
N ASN A 805 -0.80 2.98 -54.68
CA ASN A 805 -1.15 3.80 -53.54
C ASN A 805 0.11 4.14 -52.71
N ASN A 806 -0.03 5.06 -51.75
CA ASN A 806 1.10 5.46 -50.90
C ASN A 806 1.54 4.34 -49.95
N GLU A 807 0.63 3.46 -49.56
CA GLU A 807 0.92 2.39 -48.60
C GLU A 807 1.83 1.32 -49.19
N PHE A 808 1.74 1.03 -50.49
CA PHE A 808 2.65 0.13 -51.18
C PHE A 808 4.12 0.54 -51.03
N LEU A 809 4.42 1.83 -51.20
CA LEU A 809 5.79 2.35 -51.06
C LEU A 809 6.31 2.19 -49.62
N LYS A 810 5.44 2.35 -48.61
CA LYS A 810 5.80 2.17 -47.20
C LYS A 810 6.02 0.70 -46.84
N ILE A 811 5.16 -0.19 -47.32
CA ILE A 811 5.25 -1.64 -47.03
C ILE A 811 6.57 -2.21 -47.54
N PHE A 812 7.04 -1.77 -48.72
CA PHE A 812 8.30 -2.24 -49.28
C PHE A 812 9.52 -1.36 -48.92
N ASP A 813 9.32 -0.23 -48.24
CA ASP A 813 10.36 0.76 -47.90
C ASP A 813 11.17 1.24 -49.12
N ILE A 814 10.46 1.58 -50.21
CA ILE A 814 11.06 1.96 -51.49
C ILE A 814 10.54 3.34 -51.93
N ASN A 815 11.42 4.13 -52.54
CA ASN A 815 11.04 5.41 -53.13
C ASN A 815 10.66 5.27 -54.62
N GLU A 816 9.84 6.20 -55.10
CA GLU A 816 9.27 6.17 -56.46
C GLU A 816 10.35 6.15 -57.56
N LYS A 817 11.49 6.81 -57.34
CA LYS A 817 12.63 6.80 -58.28
C LYS A 817 13.32 5.44 -58.40
N LYS A 818 13.48 4.68 -57.30
CA LYS A 818 14.03 3.32 -57.33
C LYS A 818 13.06 2.32 -57.97
N LEU A 819 11.76 2.54 -57.82
CA LEU A 819 10.72 1.71 -58.43
C LEU A 819 10.76 1.76 -59.97
N LEU A 820 11.04 2.93 -60.54
CA LEU A 820 11.16 3.11 -62.00
C LEU A 820 12.40 2.42 -62.61
N ASN A 821 13.41 2.11 -61.79
CA ASN A 821 14.70 1.57 -62.23
C ASN A 821 14.84 0.05 -62.04
N ASN A 822 13.89 -0.62 -61.38
CA ASN A 822 13.94 -2.06 -61.09
C ASN A 822 12.68 -2.78 -61.59
N SER A 823 12.75 -4.09 -61.77
CA SER A 823 11.60 -4.87 -62.20
C SER A 823 10.62 -5.09 -61.06
N PHE A 824 9.32 -5.15 -61.35
CA PHE A 824 8.29 -5.52 -60.37
C PHE A 824 8.59 -6.86 -59.68
N TYR A 825 9.21 -7.81 -60.39
CA TYR A 825 9.54 -9.13 -59.87
C TYR A 825 10.68 -9.11 -58.83
N ASP A 826 11.50 -8.06 -58.78
CA ASP A 826 12.63 -7.96 -57.85
C ASP A 826 12.19 -7.70 -56.39
N LEU A 827 10.91 -7.35 -56.19
CA LEU A 827 10.30 -7.10 -54.88
C LEU A 827 10.01 -8.38 -54.09
N PHE A 828 10.24 -9.54 -54.68
CA PHE A 828 9.88 -10.84 -54.11
C PHE A 828 11.05 -11.82 -54.14
N ASP A 829 11.07 -12.75 -53.19
CA ASP A 829 12.14 -13.75 -53.10
C ASP A 829 12.21 -14.63 -54.36
N ILE A 830 13.43 -14.98 -54.81
CA ILE A 830 13.68 -15.66 -56.09
C ILE A 830 12.97 -17.01 -56.18
N ASN A 831 12.86 -17.72 -55.06
CA ASN A 831 12.14 -19.00 -54.96
C ASN A 831 10.62 -18.85 -55.19
N ASN A 832 10.07 -17.65 -55.04
CA ASN A 832 8.66 -17.33 -55.25
C ASN A 832 8.38 -16.68 -56.62
N ILE A 833 9.39 -16.28 -57.41
CA ILE A 833 9.19 -15.59 -58.71
C ILE A 833 8.36 -16.43 -59.69
N ILE A 834 8.61 -17.75 -59.73
CA ILE A 834 7.85 -18.69 -60.56
C ILE A 834 6.37 -18.70 -60.11
N SER A 835 6.10 -18.65 -58.81
CA SER A 835 4.73 -18.61 -58.25
C SER A 835 4.00 -17.27 -58.47
N ILE A 836 4.70 -16.14 -58.49
CA ILE A 836 4.10 -14.82 -58.73
C ILE A 836 3.61 -14.67 -60.17
N ARG A 837 4.37 -15.19 -61.14
CA ARG A 837 3.91 -15.22 -62.55
C ARG A 837 2.63 -16.05 -62.70
N ASP A 838 2.49 -17.14 -61.93
CA ASP A 838 1.28 -17.96 -61.92
C ASP A 838 0.09 -17.25 -61.26
N ILE A 839 0.33 -16.50 -60.17
CA ILE A 839 -0.69 -15.66 -59.50
C ILE A 839 -1.21 -14.54 -60.44
N ILE A 840 -0.35 -14.02 -61.31
CA ILE A 840 -0.67 -12.98 -62.30
C ILE A 840 -1.41 -13.57 -63.51
N LYS A 841 -1.04 -14.77 -63.99
CA LYS A 841 -1.60 -15.35 -65.22
C LYS A 841 -2.89 -16.16 -65.01
N ASN A 842 -2.95 -17.02 -63.98
CA ASN A 842 -3.84 -18.19 -64.00
C ASN A 842 -4.93 -18.26 -62.91
N LYS A 843 -4.94 -17.42 -61.86
CA LYS A 843 -5.88 -17.59 -60.73
C LYS A 843 -6.42 -16.27 -60.19
N ASP A 844 -7.63 -15.92 -60.60
CA ASP A 844 -8.33 -14.71 -60.15
C ASP A 844 -8.77 -14.85 -58.67
N SER A 845 -8.49 -13.85 -57.84
CA SER A 845 -9.04 -13.68 -56.48
C SER A 845 -8.66 -14.69 -55.40
N GLN A 846 -7.64 -15.52 -55.58
CA GLN A 846 -7.07 -16.34 -54.49
C GLN A 846 -5.98 -15.57 -53.71
N THR A 847 -5.89 -15.85 -52.41
CA THR A 847 -4.95 -15.20 -51.48
C THR A 847 -3.76 -16.11 -51.21
N TYR A 848 -2.55 -15.56 -51.25
CA TYR A 848 -1.30 -16.30 -51.06
C TYR A 848 -0.42 -15.63 -50.01
N GLU A 849 0.13 -16.41 -49.09
CA GLU A 849 1.18 -15.95 -48.18
C GLU A 849 2.53 -16.22 -48.84
N ILE A 850 3.31 -15.16 -49.07
CA ILE A 850 4.64 -15.25 -49.67
C ILE A 850 5.63 -14.34 -48.93
N ILE A 851 6.90 -14.38 -49.33
CA ILE A 851 7.94 -13.54 -48.76
C ILE A 851 8.25 -12.39 -49.71
N GLY A 852 8.02 -11.16 -49.23
CA GLY A 852 8.45 -9.92 -49.88
C GLY A 852 9.85 -9.49 -49.45
N LEU A 853 10.43 -8.57 -50.20
CA LEU A 853 11.74 -7.98 -49.93
C LEU A 853 11.62 -6.47 -49.70
N LYS A 854 11.77 -6.01 -48.45
CA LYS A 854 11.91 -4.59 -48.11
C LYS A 854 13.25 -4.06 -48.61
N ASP A 855 13.24 -2.92 -49.31
CA ASP A 855 14.37 -2.33 -50.05
C ASP A 855 15.21 -3.37 -50.83
N PHE A 856 14.54 -4.37 -51.42
CA PHE A 856 15.15 -5.47 -52.18
C PHE A 856 16.11 -6.37 -51.38
N LYS A 857 16.13 -6.30 -50.03
CA LYS A 857 17.09 -7.04 -49.19
C LYS A 857 16.46 -7.79 -48.01
N VAL A 858 15.52 -7.17 -47.31
CA VAL A 858 15.01 -7.69 -46.03
C VAL A 858 13.75 -8.52 -46.27
N LYS A 859 13.83 -9.83 -45.96
CA LYS A 859 12.69 -10.76 -46.09
C LYS A 859 11.62 -10.47 -45.04
N PHE A 860 10.36 -10.40 -45.45
CA PHE A 860 9.21 -10.25 -44.55
C PHE A 860 7.96 -10.95 -45.11
N PRO A 861 7.06 -11.46 -44.25
CA PRO A 861 5.87 -12.17 -44.69
C PRO A 861 4.81 -11.21 -45.21
N ILE A 862 4.29 -11.48 -46.40
CA ILE A 862 3.22 -10.71 -47.03
C ILE A 862 2.09 -11.61 -47.50
N LEU A 863 0.88 -11.07 -47.46
CA LEU A 863 -0.31 -11.69 -48.02
C LEU A 863 -0.66 -10.96 -49.32
N ILE A 864 -0.75 -11.68 -50.44
CA ILE A 864 -1.05 -11.12 -51.77
C ILE A 864 -2.34 -11.68 -52.32
N LYS A 865 -3.15 -10.81 -52.92
CA LYS A 865 -4.34 -11.15 -53.70
C LYS A 865 -4.34 -10.42 -55.04
N SER A 866 -4.68 -11.12 -56.13
CA SER A 866 -4.73 -10.57 -57.48
C SER A 866 -6.16 -10.53 -58.04
N LYS A 867 -6.45 -9.53 -58.89
CA LYS A 867 -7.69 -9.47 -59.68
C LYS A 867 -7.49 -8.81 -61.05
N LYS A 868 -8.04 -9.41 -62.11
CA LYS A 868 -8.04 -8.81 -63.46
C LYS A 868 -9.09 -7.69 -63.55
N VAL A 869 -8.73 -6.55 -64.15
CA VAL A 869 -9.59 -5.38 -64.33
C VAL A 869 -9.36 -4.72 -65.69
N ILE A 870 -10.33 -3.93 -66.15
CA ILE A 870 -10.12 -2.99 -67.25
C ILE A 870 -9.88 -1.61 -66.63
N PHE A 871 -8.68 -1.06 -66.81
CA PHE A 871 -8.31 0.27 -66.33
C PHE A 871 -7.87 1.11 -67.52
N GLU A 872 -8.47 2.29 -67.71
CA GLU A 872 -8.22 3.18 -68.86
C GLU A 872 -8.29 2.46 -70.23
N ASN A 873 -9.32 1.62 -70.43
CA ASN A 873 -9.52 0.79 -71.63
C ASN A 873 -8.39 -0.23 -71.93
N LYS A 874 -7.53 -0.55 -70.97
CA LYS A 874 -6.52 -1.63 -71.07
C LYS A 874 -6.80 -2.74 -70.06
N LEU A 875 -6.45 -3.99 -70.43
CA LEU A 875 -6.50 -5.12 -69.52
C LEU A 875 -5.32 -5.05 -68.54
N SER A 876 -5.63 -4.89 -67.26
CA SER A 876 -4.66 -4.68 -66.19
C SER A 876 -4.94 -5.62 -65.01
N ILE A 877 -3.97 -5.78 -64.11
CA ILE A 877 -4.11 -6.61 -62.90
C ILE A 877 -3.93 -5.73 -61.67
N ILE A 878 -4.91 -5.76 -60.77
CA ILE A 878 -4.79 -5.15 -59.44
C ILE A 878 -4.20 -6.19 -58.50
N LEU A 879 -3.15 -5.81 -57.77
CA LEU A 879 -2.60 -6.58 -56.66
C LEU A 879 -2.83 -5.83 -55.35
N SER A 880 -3.33 -6.55 -54.35
CA SER A 880 -3.45 -6.11 -52.95
C SER A 880 -2.42 -6.88 -52.13
N ILE A 881 -1.66 -6.17 -51.31
CA ILE A 881 -0.53 -6.69 -50.52
C ILE A 881 -0.65 -6.23 -49.07
N ILE A 882 -0.59 -7.15 -48.10
CA ILE A 882 -0.66 -6.85 -46.66
C ILE A 882 0.63 -7.33 -45.97
N ASP A 883 1.25 -6.48 -45.15
CA ASP A 883 2.34 -6.88 -44.24
C ASP A 883 1.76 -7.66 -43.06
N MET A 884 2.16 -8.93 -42.91
CA MET A 884 1.67 -9.82 -41.86
C MET A 884 2.52 -9.79 -40.57
N SER A 885 3.56 -8.95 -40.52
CA SER A 885 4.53 -8.95 -39.42
C SER A 885 3.91 -8.63 -38.05
N GLU A 886 3.06 -7.59 -37.98
CA GLU A 886 2.44 -7.18 -36.71
C GLU A 886 1.40 -8.20 -36.20
N ILE A 887 0.66 -8.83 -37.12
CA ILE A 887 -0.35 -9.84 -36.80
C ILE A 887 0.33 -11.09 -36.23
N LYS A 888 1.41 -11.57 -36.86
CA LYS A 888 2.19 -12.71 -36.31
C LYS A 888 2.83 -12.39 -34.97
N ASN A 889 3.29 -11.15 -34.76
CA ASN A 889 3.83 -10.72 -33.46
C ASN A 889 2.75 -10.67 -32.37
N LYS A 890 1.54 -10.18 -32.68
CA LYS A 890 0.41 -10.17 -31.74
C LYS A 890 -0.05 -11.59 -31.40
N GLU A 891 -0.10 -12.49 -32.38
CA GLU A 891 -0.44 -13.90 -32.14
C GLU A 891 0.58 -14.56 -31.19
N ASN A 892 1.89 -14.34 -31.41
CA ASN A 892 2.93 -14.80 -30.50
C ASN A 892 2.81 -14.21 -29.09
N LEU A 893 2.44 -12.92 -28.98
CA LEU A 893 2.22 -12.27 -27.69
C LEU A 893 1.02 -12.86 -26.94
N LEU A 894 -0.07 -13.20 -27.65
CA LEU A 894 -1.25 -13.84 -27.05
C LEU A 894 -0.92 -15.24 -26.51
N ILE A 895 -0.13 -16.02 -27.26
CA ILE A 895 0.39 -17.31 -26.81
C ILE A 895 1.19 -17.14 -25.52
N GLN A 896 2.07 -16.14 -25.45
CA GLN A 896 2.87 -15.84 -24.25
C GLN A 896 2.00 -15.37 -23.06
N GLN A 897 1.00 -14.51 -23.29
CA GLN A 897 0.07 -14.09 -22.24
C GLN A 897 -0.75 -15.24 -21.68
N SER A 898 -1.24 -16.16 -22.52
CA SER A 898 -1.96 -17.33 -22.05
C SER A 898 -1.07 -18.29 -21.26
N LYS A 899 0.20 -18.47 -21.67
CA LYS A 899 1.20 -19.22 -20.88
C LYS A 899 1.37 -18.60 -19.49
N MET A 900 1.50 -17.28 -19.42
CA MET A 900 1.63 -16.54 -18.15
C MET A 900 0.36 -16.58 -17.28
N ALA A 901 -0.83 -16.60 -17.87
CA ALA A 901 -2.08 -16.71 -17.14
C ALA A 901 -2.26 -18.11 -16.51
N SER A 902 -2.00 -19.17 -17.26
CA SER A 902 -1.98 -20.56 -16.76
C SER A 902 -0.93 -20.75 -15.66
N LEU A 903 0.22 -20.08 -15.80
CA LEU A 903 1.28 -20.04 -14.80
C LEU A 903 0.82 -19.39 -13.48
N GLY A 904 0.12 -18.26 -13.53
CA GLY A 904 -0.38 -17.57 -12.34
C GLY A 904 -1.38 -18.42 -11.54
N GLU A 905 -2.28 -19.12 -12.23
CA GLU A 905 -3.23 -20.05 -11.61
C GLU A 905 -2.52 -21.26 -10.97
N MET A 906 -1.50 -21.80 -11.66
CA MET A 906 -0.68 -22.91 -11.15
C MET A 906 0.12 -22.51 -9.91
N ILE A 907 0.74 -21.33 -9.90
CA ILE A 907 1.48 -20.79 -8.74
C ILE A 907 0.55 -20.64 -7.52
N GLY A 908 -0.68 -20.16 -7.74
CA GLY A 908 -1.68 -20.06 -6.68
C GLY A 908 -2.02 -21.42 -6.06
N ASN A 909 -2.24 -22.43 -6.91
CA ASN A 909 -2.52 -23.80 -6.47
C ASN A 909 -1.32 -24.44 -5.75
N ILE A 910 -0.09 -24.20 -6.22
CA ILE A 910 1.15 -24.67 -5.60
C ILE A 910 1.35 -24.02 -4.22
N ALA A 911 1.14 -22.71 -4.10
CA ALA A 911 1.25 -22.01 -2.83
C ALA A 911 0.25 -22.55 -1.79
N HIS A 912 -0.96 -22.92 -2.22
CA HIS A 912 -1.92 -23.61 -1.38
C HIS A 912 -1.48 -25.04 -1.03
N GLN A 913 -0.93 -25.79 -2.00
CA GLN A 913 -0.46 -27.16 -1.80
C GLN A 913 0.78 -27.25 -0.91
N TRP A 914 1.68 -26.26 -0.91
CA TRP A 914 2.88 -26.22 -0.06
C TRP A 914 2.59 -26.04 1.43
N ARG A 915 1.47 -25.41 1.78
CA ARG A 915 1.10 -25.24 3.19
C ARG A 915 0.88 -26.59 3.89
N GLN A 916 0.42 -27.61 3.18
CA GLN A 916 0.16 -28.94 3.74
C GLN A 916 1.44 -29.69 4.16
N PRO A 917 2.45 -29.91 3.30
CA PRO A 917 3.72 -30.53 3.70
C PRO A 917 4.51 -29.68 4.70
N LEU A 918 4.45 -28.34 4.62
CA LEU A 918 5.07 -27.47 5.63
C LEU A 918 4.41 -27.62 7.00
N SER A 919 3.08 -27.77 7.05
CA SER A 919 2.36 -28.03 8.29
C SER A 919 2.69 -29.41 8.86
N LEU A 920 2.86 -30.43 8.01
CA LEU A 920 3.36 -31.76 8.40
C LEU A 920 4.77 -31.68 9.02
N ILE A 921 5.70 -30.96 8.39
CA ILE A 921 7.06 -30.75 8.91
C ILE A 921 7.01 -30.04 10.26
N SER A 922 6.24 -28.95 10.37
CA SER A 922 6.10 -28.20 11.62
C SER A 922 5.49 -29.06 12.73
N THR A 923 4.47 -29.86 12.42
CA THR A 923 3.80 -30.73 13.40
C THR A 923 4.72 -31.85 13.85
N ALA A 924 5.43 -32.49 12.92
CA ALA A 924 6.41 -33.53 13.21
C ALA A 924 7.56 -33.00 14.09
N ALA A 925 8.10 -31.82 13.77
CA ALA A 925 9.16 -31.18 14.55
C ALA A 925 8.69 -30.76 15.95
N SER A 926 7.49 -30.15 16.07
CA SER A 926 6.91 -29.79 17.37
C SER A 926 6.59 -31.02 18.22
N GLY A 927 6.04 -32.08 17.64
CA GLY A 927 5.76 -33.33 18.33
C GLY A 927 7.02 -34.01 18.85
N MET A 928 8.08 -34.05 18.03
CA MET A 928 9.39 -34.58 18.43
C MET A 928 9.99 -33.77 19.59
N LYS A 929 9.89 -32.43 19.55
CA LYS A 929 10.35 -31.56 20.64
C LYS A 929 9.59 -31.84 21.94
N ILE A 930 8.26 -31.92 21.89
CA ILE A 930 7.42 -32.24 23.06
C ILE A 930 7.80 -33.61 23.64
N GLN A 931 7.90 -34.65 22.81
CA GLN A 931 8.30 -35.97 23.30
C GLN A 931 9.68 -35.96 23.94
N LYS A 932 10.62 -35.13 23.43
CA LYS A 932 11.93 -34.97 24.05
C LYS A 932 11.85 -34.29 25.42
N GLU A 933 11.06 -33.23 25.56
CA GLU A 933 10.85 -32.51 26.83
C GLU A 933 10.22 -33.40 27.91
N PHE A 934 9.33 -34.33 27.52
CA PHE A 934 8.72 -35.30 28.43
C PHE A 934 9.57 -36.58 28.63
N ASN A 935 10.79 -36.66 28.09
CA ASN A 935 11.64 -37.86 28.10
C ASN A 935 10.92 -39.13 27.55
N GLN A 936 10.04 -38.95 26.56
CA GLN A 936 9.29 -40.02 25.90
C GLN A 936 9.74 -40.28 24.45
N LEU A 937 10.77 -39.57 23.97
CA LEU A 937 11.29 -39.74 22.62
C LEU A 937 12.30 -40.90 22.57
N ASP A 938 11.94 -42.01 21.92
CA ASP A 938 12.84 -43.10 21.57
C ASP A 938 13.53 -42.89 20.22
N ASP A 939 14.63 -43.62 19.99
CA ASP A 939 15.45 -43.49 18.78
C ASP A 939 14.71 -43.92 17.50
N GLU A 940 13.74 -44.84 17.60
CA GLU A 940 12.96 -45.31 16.46
C GLU A 940 11.98 -44.24 15.97
N THR A 941 11.31 -43.57 16.91
CA THR A 941 10.40 -42.44 16.67
C THR A 941 11.17 -41.21 16.21
N PHE A 942 12.36 -40.96 16.76
CA PHE A 942 13.27 -39.90 16.32
C PHE A 942 13.67 -40.08 14.85
N ASN A 943 14.20 -41.27 14.50
CA ASN A 943 14.68 -41.56 13.15
C ASN A 943 13.53 -41.61 12.13
N SER A 944 12.39 -42.20 12.46
CA SER A 944 11.23 -42.26 11.57
C SER A 944 10.62 -40.88 11.30
N THR A 945 10.55 -40.01 12.32
CA THR A 945 10.05 -38.64 12.17
C THR A 945 11.01 -37.77 11.36
N LEU A 946 12.34 -37.89 11.57
CA LEU A 946 13.33 -37.22 10.73
C LEU A 946 13.25 -37.68 9.26
N ASN A 947 13.15 -38.98 9.02
CA ASN A 947 12.98 -39.52 7.67
C ASN A 947 11.69 -38.99 7.02
N SER A 948 10.59 -38.86 7.76
CA SER A 948 9.35 -38.27 7.27
C SER A 948 9.54 -36.80 6.87
N ILE A 949 10.27 -36.01 7.68
CA ILE A 949 10.60 -34.62 7.36
C ILE A 949 11.45 -34.55 6.08
N THR A 950 12.51 -35.36 5.99
CA THR A 950 13.41 -35.39 4.83
C THR A 950 12.70 -35.84 3.54
N ASN A 951 11.84 -36.85 3.61
CA ASN A 951 11.04 -37.26 2.45
C ASN A 951 10.07 -36.17 2.01
N THR A 952 9.49 -35.43 2.97
CA THR A 952 8.58 -34.31 2.69
C THR A 952 9.31 -33.12 2.07
N THR A 953 10.55 -32.82 2.49
CA THR A 953 11.37 -31.77 1.87
C THR A 953 11.87 -32.16 0.47
N MET A 954 12.26 -33.42 0.25
CA MET A 954 12.58 -33.93 -1.08
C MET A 954 11.38 -33.85 -2.03
N PHE A 955 10.19 -34.22 -1.56
CA PHE A 955 8.95 -34.07 -2.34
C PHE A 955 8.67 -32.62 -2.73
N LEU A 956 8.85 -31.68 -1.81
CA LEU A 956 8.73 -30.24 -2.08
C LEU A 956 9.76 -29.76 -3.12
N SER A 957 11.00 -30.23 -3.02
CA SER A 957 12.06 -29.89 -3.98
C SER A 957 11.77 -30.44 -5.38
N GLN A 958 11.38 -31.72 -5.49
CA GLN A 958 11.03 -32.34 -6.77
C GLN A 958 9.86 -31.60 -7.44
N THR A 959 8.87 -31.18 -6.65
CA THR A 959 7.73 -30.40 -7.16
C THR A 959 8.18 -29.04 -7.75
N ILE A 960 9.20 -28.40 -7.17
CA ILE A 960 9.80 -27.17 -7.71
C ILE A 960 10.51 -27.46 -9.04
N ASP A 961 11.29 -28.53 -9.10
CA ASP A 961 12.05 -28.89 -10.30
C ASP A 961 11.13 -29.27 -11.47
N ASP A 962 10.07 -30.04 -11.21
CA ASP A 962 9.05 -30.38 -12.20
C ASP A 962 8.35 -29.12 -12.75
N PHE A 963 8.12 -28.12 -11.91
CA PHE A 963 7.58 -26.82 -12.31
C PHE A 963 8.58 -25.96 -13.10
N GLN A 964 9.85 -25.94 -12.71
CA GLN A 964 10.88 -25.23 -13.47
C GLN A 964 11.07 -25.83 -14.85
N ASN A 965 10.98 -27.16 -14.97
CA ASN A 965 11.08 -27.86 -16.24
C ASN A 965 9.87 -27.61 -17.16
N TYR A 966 8.69 -27.30 -16.61
CA TYR A 966 7.51 -26.85 -17.36
C TYR A 966 7.69 -25.47 -18.02
N LEU A 967 8.57 -24.60 -17.49
CA LEU A 967 8.82 -23.25 -18.01
C LEU A 967 9.88 -23.20 -19.14
N LYS A 968 10.53 -24.32 -19.45
CA LYS A 968 11.51 -24.37 -20.55
C LYS A 968 10.80 -24.52 -21.89
N GLU A 969 11.07 -23.59 -22.80
CA GLU A 969 10.75 -23.74 -24.22
C GLU A 969 11.53 -24.96 -24.77
N ASP A 970 10.81 -26.02 -25.13
CA ASP A 970 11.41 -27.10 -25.94
C ASP A 970 11.57 -26.55 -27.35
N LYS A 971 12.81 -26.30 -27.76
CA LYS A 971 13.11 -25.82 -29.12
C LYS A 971 13.21 -26.96 -30.13
N ASP A 972 13.37 -28.20 -29.64
CA ASP A 972 13.65 -29.38 -30.44
C ASP A 972 12.58 -30.46 -30.22
N LYS A 973 12.16 -31.10 -31.32
CA LYS A 973 11.31 -32.30 -31.26
C LYS A 973 12.11 -33.47 -30.70
N LYS A 974 11.51 -34.24 -29.80
CA LYS A 974 12.11 -35.43 -29.20
C LYS A 974 11.15 -36.60 -29.35
N GLU A 975 11.70 -37.79 -29.45
CA GLU A 975 10.91 -39.02 -29.36
C GLU A 975 10.59 -39.30 -27.90
N PHE A 976 9.30 -39.40 -27.56
CA PHE A 976 8.85 -39.70 -26.20
C PHE A 976 7.58 -40.57 -26.21
N ASP A 977 7.37 -41.32 -25.13
CA ASP A 977 6.17 -42.14 -24.92
C ASP A 977 5.01 -41.27 -24.42
N VAL A 978 3.89 -41.29 -25.13
CA VAL A 978 2.65 -40.59 -24.78
C VAL A 978 2.15 -40.98 -23.39
N ASN A 979 2.31 -42.24 -22.99
CA ASN A 979 1.87 -42.71 -21.67
C ASN A 979 2.70 -42.12 -20.53
N SER A 980 3.98 -41.81 -20.78
CA SER A 980 4.83 -41.09 -19.83
C SER A 980 4.27 -39.70 -19.54
N SER A 981 3.86 -38.95 -20.58
CA SER A 981 3.21 -37.65 -20.44
C SER A 981 1.91 -37.71 -19.64
N ILE A 982 1.04 -38.68 -19.92
CA ILE A 982 -0.22 -38.88 -19.18
C ILE A 982 0.07 -39.13 -17.69
N ASN A 983 0.99 -40.04 -17.37
CA ASN A 983 1.34 -40.36 -15.98
C ASN A 983 2.00 -39.19 -15.23
N LYS A 984 2.87 -38.41 -15.92
CA LYS A 984 3.49 -37.20 -15.35
C LYS A 984 2.42 -36.19 -14.94
N ILE A 985 1.47 -35.87 -15.84
CA ILE A 985 0.41 -34.91 -15.53
C ILE A 985 -0.54 -35.42 -14.44
N LEU A 986 -0.89 -36.71 -14.45
CA LEU A 986 -1.71 -37.30 -13.39
C LEU A 986 -1.05 -37.20 -12.02
N THR A 987 0.27 -37.34 -11.93
CA THR A 987 1.01 -37.18 -10.67
C THR A 987 0.86 -35.77 -10.10
N ILE A 988 0.89 -34.74 -10.96
CA ILE A 988 0.74 -33.33 -10.57
C ILE A 988 -0.67 -33.04 -10.03
N ILE A 989 -1.71 -33.58 -10.66
CA ILE A 989 -3.11 -33.26 -10.32
C ILE A 989 -3.75 -34.26 -9.35
N LYS A 990 -3.06 -35.36 -9.00
CA LYS A 990 -3.58 -36.47 -8.17
C LYS A 990 -4.24 -35.99 -6.88
N SER A 991 -3.56 -35.15 -6.11
CA SER A 991 -4.06 -34.64 -4.83
C SER A 991 -5.32 -33.77 -5.02
N SER A 992 -5.38 -33.02 -6.12
CA SER A 992 -6.57 -32.21 -6.45
C SER A 992 -7.78 -33.10 -6.75
N PHE A 993 -7.57 -34.19 -7.48
CA PHE A 993 -8.64 -35.14 -7.82
C PHE A 993 -9.13 -35.91 -6.60
N ILE A 994 -8.21 -36.34 -5.72
CA ILE A 994 -8.55 -37.00 -4.45
C ILE A 994 -9.40 -36.08 -3.57
N ASN A 995 -9.00 -34.82 -3.38
CA ASN A 995 -9.74 -33.85 -2.57
C ASN A 995 -11.17 -33.60 -3.08
N HIS A 996 -11.41 -33.76 -4.38
CA HIS A 996 -12.73 -33.60 -4.99
C HIS A 996 -13.46 -34.92 -5.25
N SER A 997 -12.94 -36.05 -4.73
CA SER A 997 -13.50 -37.39 -4.89
C SER A 997 -13.69 -37.81 -6.36
N ILE A 998 -12.73 -37.47 -7.22
CA ILE A 998 -12.69 -37.84 -8.63
C ILE A 998 -11.84 -39.11 -8.79
N ASN A 999 -12.43 -40.17 -9.34
CA ASN A 999 -11.72 -41.42 -9.62
C ASN A 999 -11.22 -41.46 -11.07
N VAL A 1000 -9.96 -41.85 -11.27
CA VAL A 1000 -9.31 -41.92 -12.59
C VAL A 1000 -9.09 -43.37 -13.00
N ILE A 1001 -9.59 -43.74 -14.17
CA ILE A 1001 -9.42 -45.06 -14.78
C ILE A 1001 -8.48 -44.93 -15.99
N LEU A 1002 -7.55 -45.87 -16.13
CA LEU A 1002 -6.51 -45.85 -17.16
C LEU A 1002 -6.56 -47.13 -18.00
N ASP A 1003 -6.81 -46.98 -19.31
CA ASP A 1003 -6.72 -48.02 -20.33
C ASP A 1003 -5.63 -47.61 -21.33
N LEU A 1004 -4.35 -47.84 -21.00
CA LEU A 1004 -3.21 -47.37 -21.78
C LEU A 1004 -2.52 -48.53 -22.52
N GLU A 1005 -2.53 -48.50 -23.86
CA GLU A 1005 -1.75 -49.42 -24.70
C GLU A 1005 -0.25 -49.11 -24.58
N LYS A 1006 0.62 -50.12 -24.54
CA LYS A 1006 2.07 -49.92 -24.38
C LYS A 1006 2.73 -49.41 -25.67
N ASP A 1007 3.92 -48.81 -25.51
CA ASP A 1007 4.83 -48.44 -26.61
C ASP A 1007 4.27 -47.40 -27.62
N LEU A 1008 3.69 -46.31 -27.11
CA LEU A 1008 3.11 -45.23 -27.92
C LEU A 1008 4.08 -44.05 -28.08
N PHE A 1009 5.07 -44.20 -28.96
CA PHE A 1009 6.09 -43.17 -29.20
C PHE A 1009 5.69 -42.16 -30.29
N ILE A 1010 5.91 -40.87 -30.02
CA ILE A 1010 5.79 -39.78 -30.99
C ILE A 1010 7.05 -38.91 -30.99
N ASN A 1011 7.45 -38.40 -32.17
CA ASN A 1011 8.53 -37.42 -32.30
C ASN A 1011 7.96 -35.99 -32.35
N ASN A 1012 7.83 -35.36 -31.18
CA ASN A 1012 7.15 -34.08 -31.04
C ASN A 1012 7.64 -33.29 -29.81
N TYR A 1013 6.92 -32.24 -29.42
CA TYR A 1013 7.23 -31.44 -28.23
C TYR A 1013 6.52 -32.01 -26.98
N GLU A 1014 7.27 -32.71 -26.12
CA GLU A 1014 6.72 -33.37 -24.92
C GLU A 1014 6.04 -32.38 -23.97
N ASN A 1015 6.68 -31.23 -23.74
CA ASN A 1015 6.15 -30.18 -22.87
C ASN A 1015 4.85 -29.55 -23.38
N GLU A 1016 4.67 -29.47 -24.70
CA GLU A 1016 3.44 -28.95 -25.29
C GLU A 1016 2.26 -29.93 -25.12
N LEU A 1017 2.52 -31.24 -25.26
CA LEU A 1017 1.52 -32.25 -24.94
C LEU A 1017 1.13 -32.21 -23.46
N ASN A 1018 2.11 -32.11 -22.57
CA ASN A 1018 1.88 -31.99 -21.13
C ASN A 1018 0.98 -30.80 -20.81
N GLN A 1019 1.18 -29.65 -21.47
CA GLN A 1019 0.33 -28.47 -21.31
C GLN A 1019 -1.10 -28.69 -21.82
N ALA A 1020 -1.27 -29.32 -22.98
CA ALA A 1020 -2.57 -29.67 -23.53
C ALA A 1020 -3.36 -30.60 -22.59
N LEU A 1021 -2.72 -31.68 -22.11
CA LEU A 1021 -3.33 -32.64 -21.20
C LEU A 1021 -3.75 -32.00 -19.88
N LEU A 1022 -2.91 -31.14 -19.29
CA LEU A 1022 -3.21 -30.44 -18.04
C LEU A 1022 -4.44 -29.52 -18.18
N ASN A 1023 -4.53 -28.76 -19.27
CA ASN A 1023 -5.68 -27.88 -19.54
C ASN A 1023 -6.98 -28.67 -19.69
N ILE A 1024 -6.94 -29.80 -20.40
CA ILE A 1024 -8.11 -30.67 -20.59
C ILE A 1024 -8.55 -31.27 -19.26
N LEU A 1025 -7.61 -31.82 -18.48
CA LEU A 1025 -7.92 -32.48 -17.21
C LEU A 1025 -8.42 -31.51 -16.13
N ASN A 1026 -7.91 -30.28 -16.09
CA ASN A 1026 -8.46 -29.25 -15.20
C ASN A 1026 -9.87 -28.81 -15.62
N ASN A 1027 -10.14 -28.68 -16.92
CA ASN A 1027 -11.50 -28.40 -17.38
C ASN A 1027 -12.47 -29.53 -17.04
N ALA A 1028 -12.07 -30.79 -17.18
CA ALA A 1028 -12.86 -31.95 -16.78
C ALA A 1028 -13.14 -31.94 -15.26
N LYS A 1029 -12.12 -31.65 -14.44
CA LYS A 1029 -12.26 -31.51 -12.98
C LYS A 1029 -13.26 -30.43 -12.61
N ASP A 1030 -13.12 -29.23 -13.17
CA ASP A 1030 -14.00 -28.11 -12.83
C ASP A 1030 -15.47 -28.43 -13.20
N ALA A 1031 -15.68 -29.04 -14.36
CA ALA A 1031 -17.00 -29.51 -14.78
C ALA A 1031 -17.57 -30.57 -13.81
N LEU A 1032 -16.73 -31.49 -13.32
CA LEU A 1032 -17.14 -32.51 -12.35
C LEU A 1032 -17.49 -31.92 -10.98
N VAL A 1033 -16.74 -30.92 -10.51
CA VAL A 1033 -16.99 -30.25 -9.22
C VAL A 1033 -18.32 -29.50 -9.21
N GLU A 1034 -18.69 -28.89 -10.33
CA GLU A 1034 -19.99 -28.20 -10.50
C GLU A 1034 -21.18 -29.16 -10.51
N THR A 1035 -20.95 -30.47 -10.67
CA THR A 1035 -22.02 -31.47 -10.66
C THR A 1035 -22.20 -32.11 -9.27
N ASN A 1036 -23.47 -32.19 -8.82
CA ASN A 1036 -23.91 -32.82 -7.56
C ASN A 1036 -23.94 -34.37 -7.61
N LYS A 1037 -23.09 -35.00 -8.44
CA LYS A 1037 -23.10 -36.46 -8.61
C LYS A 1037 -22.23 -37.12 -7.55
N GLU A 1038 -22.83 -37.94 -6.70
CA GLU A 1038 -22.11 -39.05 -6.07
C GLU A 1038 -21.59 -39.94 -7.20
N ASN A 1039 -20.27 -40.12 -7.32
CA ASN A 1039 -19.54 -40.86 -8.39
C ASN A 1039 -18.96 -40.02 -9.55
N ARG A 1040 -17.92 -39.21 -9.29
CA ARG A 1040 -17.17 -38.45 -10.31
C ARG A 1040 -16.05 -39.30 -10.91
N PHE A 1041 -16.00 -39.40 -12.25
CA PHE A 1041 -15.03 -40.25 -12.94
C PHE A 1041 -14.40 -39.54 -14.15
N ILE A 1042 -13.11 -39.83 -14.37
CA ILE A 1042 -12.38 -39.54 -15.60
C ILE A 1042 -11.76 -40.85 -16.09
N HIS A 1043 -11.92 -41.14 -17.38
CA HIS A 1043 -11.33 -42.30 -18.03
C HIS A 1043 -10.46 -41.87 -19.18
N ILE A 1044 -9.19 -42.28 -19.12
CA ILE A 1044 -8.18 -41.94 -20.10
C ILE A 1044 -7.79 -43.22 -20.84
N LYS A 1045 -7.92 -43.17 -22.17
CA LYS A 1045 -7.48 -44.23 -23.08
C LYS A 1045 -6.38 -43.72 -23.98
N SER A 1046 -5.39 -44.57 -24.23
CA SER A 1046 -4.39 -44.33 -25.27
C SER A 1046 -4.19 -45.60 -26.09
N TYR A 1047 -4.23 -45.47 -27.42
CA TYR A 1047 -4.08 -46.62 -28.31
C TYR A 1047 -3.52 -46.21 -29.67
N LYS A 1048 -2.95 -47.17 -30.39
CA LYS A 1048 -2.42 -46.99 -31.74
C LYS A 1048 -3.36 -47.61 -32.77
N THR A 1049 -3.56 -46.90 -33.87
CA THR A 1049 -4.21 -47.43 -35.08
C THR A 1049 -3.18 -47.56 -36.20
N ASN A 1050 -3.57 -48.14 -37.35
CA ASN A 1050 -2.65 -48.32 -38.49
C ASN A 1050 -2.05 -47.00 -39.04
N LYS A 1051 -2.61 -45.83 -38.69
CA LYS A 1051 -2.17 -44.52 -39.22
C LYS A 1051 -1.98 -43.44 -38.16
N GLU A 1052 -2.48 -43.63 -36.94
CA GLU A 1052 -2.58 -42.56 -35.94
C GLU A 1052 -2.39 -43.10 -34.51
N ILE A 1053 -1.81 -42.29 -33.63
CA ILE A 1053 -1.86 -42.49 -32.17
C ILE A 1053 -2.98 -41.62 -31.60
N ILE A 1054 -3.79 -42.20 -30.72
CA ILE A 1054 -5.03 -41.60 -30.22
C ILE A 1054 -5.01 -41.53 -28.70
N ILE A 1055 -5.42 -40.38 -28.15
CA ILE A 1055 -5.69 -40.17 -26.73
C ILE A 1055 -7.15 -39.78 -26.57
N GLU A 1056 -7.90 -40.51 -25.74
CA GLU A 1056 -9.30 -40.21 -25.41
C GLU A 1056 -9.43 -39.92 -23.92
N ILE A 1057 -9.98 -38.76 -23.57
CA ILE A 1057 -10.27 -38.35 -22.19
C ILE A 1057 -11.77 -38.20 -22.06
N ILE A 1058 -12.38 -39.02 -21.21
CA ILE A 1058 -13.84 -39.09 -21.03
C ILE A 1058 -14.18 -38.73 -19.59
N ASP A 1059 -15.03 -37.71 -19.40
CA ASP A 1059 -15.57 -37.36 -18.09
C ASP A 1059 -17.09 -37.54 -18.02
N ASN A 1060 -17.63 -37.77 -16.82
CA ASN A 1060 -19.06 -37.94 -16.59
C ASN A 1060 -19.77 -36.67 -16.06
N ALA A 1061 -19.24 -35.48 -16.37
CA ALA A 1061 -19.78 -34.19 -15.91
C ALA A 1061 -21.09 -33.75 -16.61
N GLY A 1062 -21.67 -34.57 -17.49
CA GLY A 1062 -22.95 -34.26 -18.16
C GLY A 1062 -22.81 -33.77 -19.60
N GLY A 1063 -21.63 -33.86 -20.19
CA GLY A 1063 -21.36 -33.49 -21.58
C GLY A 1063 -21.32 -31.97 -21.83
N VAL A 1064 -20.95 -31.58 -23.04
CA VAL A 1064 -20.91 -30.20 -23.53
C VAL A 1064 -22.22 -29.86 -24.24
N LYS A 1065 -22.83 -28.70 -24.01
CA LYS A 1065 -24.09 -28.32 -24.71
C LYS A 1065 -23.83 -28.20 -26.23
N GLU A 1066 -24.73 -28.73 -27.06
CA GLU A 1066 -24.56 -28.73 -28.54
C GLU A 1066 -24.32 -27.33 -29.12
N GLU A 1067 -24.98 -26.31 -28.58
CA GLU A 1067 -24.86 -24.91 -29.00
C GLU A 1067 -23.46 -24.29 -28.84
N ILE A 1068 -22.62 -24.88 -27.99
CA ILE A 1068 -21.30 -24.35 -27.66
C ILE A 1068 -20.15 -25.22 -28.18
N ILE A 1069 -20.40 -26.46 -28.62
CA ILE A 1069 -19.34 -27.40 -29.05
C ILE A 1069 -18.46 -26.77 -30.15
N ASP A 1070 -19.05 -26.10 -31.14
CA ASP A 1070 -18.29 -25.48 -32.23
C ASP A 1070 -17.52 -24.22 -31.80
N LYS A 1071 -17.82 -23.66 -30.61
CA LYS A 1071 -17.24 -22.41 -30.10
C LYS A 1071 -16.21 -22.62 -28.99
N ILE A 1072 -16.10 -23.82 -28.42
CA ILE A 1072 -15.22 -24.08 -27.27
C ILE A 1072 -13.74 -23.84 -27.55
N PHE A 1073 -13.33 -23.89 -28.81
CA PHE A 1073 -11.98 -23.58 -29.25
C PHE A 1073 -11.81 -22.15 -29.73
N GLU A 1074 -12.82 -21.27 -29.62
CA GLU A 1074 -12.66 -19.85 -29.93
C GLU A 1074 -11.91 -19.12 -28.80
N PRO A 1075 -11.05 -18.13 -29.12
CA PRO A 1075 -10.34 -17.37 -28.10
C PRO A 1075 -11.30 -16.57 -27.23
N TYR A 1076 -11.06 -16.55 -25.91
CA TYR A 1076 -11.88 -15.89 -24.88
C TYR A 1076 -13.27 -16.48 -24.68
N PHE A 1077 -13.57 -17.62 -25.31
CA PHE A 1077 -14.80 -18.34 -25.08
C PHE A 1077 -14.74 -19.09 -23.74
N THR A 1078 -15.66 -18.78 -22.83
CA THR A 1078 -15.77 -19.44 -21.53
C THR A 1078 -17.23 -19.52 -21.10
N THR A 1079 -17.61 -20.63 -20.49
CA THR A 1079 -18.92 -20.82 -19.83
C THR A 1079 -18.89 -20.45 -18.35
N LYS A 1080 -17.70 -20.17 -17.80
CA LYS A 1080 -17.48 -19.78 -16.41
C LYS A 1080 -17.64 -18.27 -16.24
N HIS A 1081 -17.91 -17.79 -15.02
CA HIS A 1081 -17.99 -16.36 -14.71
C HIS A 1081 -16.67 -15.64 -15.10
N LYS A 1082 -16.72 -14.39 -15.56
CA LYS A 1082 -15.54 -13.64 -16.07
C LYS A 1082 -14.36 -13.53 -15.10
N SER A 1083 -14.60 -13.79 -13.81
CA SER A 1083 -13.59 -13.82 -12.74
C SER A 1083 -12.93 -15.19 -12.53
N GLN A 1084 -13.44 -16.26 -13.14
CA GLN A 1084 -13.01 -17.65 -12.90
C GLN A 1084 -12.46 -18.38 -14.14
N GLY A 1085 -12.60 -17.81 -15.34
CA GLY A 1085 -12.05 -18.43 -16.56
C GLY A 1085 -11.67 -17.40 -17.61
N THR A 1086 -10.45 -17.49 -18.12
CA THR A 1086 -9.92 -16.58 -19.16
C THR A 1086 -10.45 -16.89 -20.56
N GLY A 1087 -11.03 -18.09 -20.76
CA GLY A 1087 -11.48 -18.57 -22.06
C GLY A 1087 -10.36 -18.83 -23.07
N LEU A 1088 -9.10 -18.88 -22.62
CA LEU A 1088 -7.93 -19.09 -23.48
C LEU A 1088 -7.40 -20.52 -23.46
N GLY A 1089 -7.72 -21.32 -22.43
CA GLY A 1089 -7.14 -22.66 -22.22
C GLY A 1089 -7.41 -23.65 -23.35
N LEU A 1090 -8.68 -23.81 -23.77
CA LEU A 1090 -9.03 -24.73 -24.86
C LEU A 1090 -8.58 -24.20 -26.24
N TYR A 1091 -8.71 -22.89 -26.50
CA TYR A 1091 -8.15 -22.26 -27.72
C TYR A 1091 -6.65 -22.53 -27.87
N MET A 1092 -5.89 -22.37 -26.79
CA MET A 1092 -4.45 -22.67 -26.79
C MET A 1092 -4.17 -24.16 -26.96
N THR A 1093 -4.95 -25.02 -26.31
CA THR A 1093 -4.84 -26.47 -26.49
C THR A 1093 -5.06 -26.86 -27.95
N HIS A 1094 -6.05 -26.27 -28.61
CA HIS A 1094 -6.27 -26.44 -30.05
C HIS A 1094 -5.05 -25.99 -30.86
N LYS A 1095 -4.55 -24.77 -30.65
CA LYS A 1095 -3.37 -24.26 -31.37
C LYS A 1095 -2.11 -25.12 -31.16
N ILE A 1096 -1.86 -25.57 -29.94
CA ILE A 1096 -0.75 -26.48 -29.61
C ILE A 1096 -0.87 -27.75 -30.44
N ILE A 1097 -2.02 -28.43 -30.37
CA ILE A 1097 -2.22 -29.70 -31.07
C ILE A 1097 -2.18 -29.50 -32.59
N THR A 1098 -2.93 -28.53 -33.14
CA THR A 1098 -3.08 -28.39 -34.59
C THR A 1098 -1.93 -27.68 -35.29
N SER A 1099 -1.38 -26.62 -34.68
CA SER A 1099 -0.41 -25.73 -35.34
C SER A 1099 1.03 -26.04 -34.95
N SER A 1100 1.28 -26.47 -33.71
CA SER A 1100 2.64 -26.78 -33.25
C SER A 1100 2.98 -28.26 -33.41
N MET A 1101 2.07 -29.13 -33.01
CA MET A 1101 2.28 -30.59 -33.00
C MET A 1101 1.76 -31.32 -34.25
N ASN A 1102 1.10 -30.63 -35.19
CA ASN A 1102 0.48 -31.19 -36.40
C ASN A 1102 -0.50 -32.36 -36.14
N GLY A 1103 -1.21 -32.35 -35.01
CA GLY A 1103 -2.30 -33.26 -34.68
C GLY A 1103 -3.69 -32.67 -34.93
N ASP A 1104 -4.74 -33.39 -34.53
CA ASP A 1104 -6.13 -32.92 -34.52
C ASP A 1104 -6.75 -33.15 -33.14
N ILE A 1105 -7.67 -32.28 -32.74
CA ILE A 1105 -8.38 -32.36 -31.46
C ILE A 1105 -9.86 -32.08 -31.65
N LYS A 1106 -10.71 -32.97 -31.10
CA LYS A 1106 -12.16 -32.86 -31.18
C LYS A 1106 -12.81 -33.12 -29.83
N ILE A 1107 -13.92 -32.44 -29.58
CA ILE A 1107 -14.74 -32.66 -28.39
C ILE A 1107 -16.14 -33.04 -28.83
N THR A 1108 -16.67 -34.13 -28.28
CA THR A 1108 -17.98 -34.67 -28.61
C THR A 1108 -18.68 -35.17 -27.36
N ASN A 1109 -20.00 -35.32 -27.40
CA ASN A 1109 -20.73 -36.02 -26.35
C ASN A 1109 -20.84 -37.50 -26.67
N THR A 1110 -20.61 -38.35 -25.68
CA THR A 1110 -20.73 -39.81 -25.83
C THR A 1110 -21.50 -40.44 -24.68
N LYS A 1111 -21.99 -41.67 -24.90
CA LYS A 1111 -22.47 -42.55 -23.84
C LYS A 1111 -21.32 -43.46 -23.42
N HIS A 1112 -21.05 -43.55 -22.12
CA HIS A 1112 -19.96 -44.39 -21.63
C HIS A 1112 -20.39 -45.18 -20.39
N THR A 1113 -19.94 -46.43 -20.29
CA THR A 1113 -20.23 -47.32 -19.16
C THR A 1113 -19.00 -47.43 -18.28
N PHE A 1114 -19.17 -47.15 -16.98
CA PHE A 1114 -18.14 -47.28 -15.94
C PHE A 1114 -18.64 -48.25 -14.87
N ASN A 1115 -17.89 -49.32 -14.59
CA ASN A 1115 -18.20 -50.32 -13.54
C ASN A 1115 -19.68 -50.74 -13.53
N ASP A 1116 -20.20 -51.22 -14.67
CA ASP A 1116 -21.59 -51.66 -14.88
C ASP A 1116 -22.68 -50.58 -14.76
N LYS A 1117 -22.32 -49.28 -14.72
CA LYS A 1117 -23.25 -48.14 -14.80
C LYS A 1117 -23.05 -47.34 -16.08
N THR A 1118 -24.10 -47.20 -16.86
CA THR A 1118 -24.09 -46.41 -18.11
C THR A 1118 -24.45 -44.95 -17.84
N PHE A 1119 -23.64 -44.04 -18.35
CA PHE A 1119 -23.86 -42.59 -18.30
C PHE A 1119 -24.23 -42.08 -19.68
N ASP A 1120 -25.43 -41.49 -19.82
CA ASP A 1120 -25.98 -41.05 -21.11
C ASP A 1120 -25.35 -39.78 -21.67
N LYS A 1121 -24.61 -39.02 -20.85
CA LYS A 1121 -23.97 -37.75 -21.25
C LYS A 1121 -22.58 -37.61 -20.61
N CYS A 1122 -21.57 -38.00 -21.37
CA CYS A 1122 -20.15 -37.80 -21.08
C CYS A 1122 -19.55 -36.84 -22.11
N ALA A 1123 -18.56 -36.04 -21.72
CA ALA A 1123 -17.73 -35.31 -22.68
C ALA A 1123 -16.53 -36.18 -23.05
N LEU A 1124 -16.27 -36.32 -24.34
CA LEU A 1124 -15.12 -37.03 -24.91
C LEU A 1124 -14.24 -36.01 -25.61
N VAL A 1125 -13.01 -35.85 -25.12
CA VAL A 1125 -11.93 -35.15 -25.81
C VAL A 1125 -11.05 -36.18 -26.50
N LYS A 1126 -10.95 -36.10 -27.83
CA LYS A 1126 -10.15 -36.99 -28.66
C LYS A 1126 -9.01 -36.21 -29.30
N ILE A 1127 -7.77 -36.63 -29.03
CA ILE A 1127 -6.55 -36.09 -29.65
C ILE A 1127 -5.98 -37.17 -30.57
N THR A 1128 -5.61 -36.79 -31.80
CA THR A 1128 -5.05 -37.69 -32.81
C THR A 1128 -3.74 -37.14 -33.35
N PHE A 1129 -2.70 -37.97 -33.33
CA PHE A 1129 -1.40 -37.67 -33.94
C PHE A 1129 -1.15 -38.60 -35.14
N PRO A 1130 -0.83 -38.07 -36.32
CA PRO A 1130 -0.49 -38.91 -37.47
C PRO A 1130 0.84 -39.64 -37.20
N LEU A 1131 0.89 -40.95 -37.51
CA LEU A 1131 2.14 -41.70 -37.54
C LEU A 1131 2.91 -41.25 -38.77
N SER A 1132 4.06 -40.62 -38.56
CA SER A 1132 5.00 -40.21 -39.61
C SER A 1132 5.66 -41.40 -40.29
#